data_AF-A0A7C1STS4-F1
#
_entry.id   AF-A0A7C1STS4-F1
#
_cell.length_a   1.000
_cell.length_b   1.000
_cell.length_c   1.000
_cell.angle_alpha   90.00
_cell.angle_beta   90.00
_cell.angle_gamma   90.00
#
_symmetry.space_group_name_H-M   'P 1'
#
loop_
_entity.id
_entity.type
_entity.pdbx_description
1 polymer ?
#
loop_
_entity_poly.entity_id
_entity_poly.type
_entity_poly.pdbx_seq_one_letter_code
_entity_poly.pdbx_strand_id
1 'polypeptide(L)'
;MRKLIIMLLLTMPAMATVNVNEINFNTVTSGTFDQSLRRWITTLNTDIVNAGGSPFQNRGTGQVFYVDSAVGSDSFTGTTPATATATLDAAVGLCTANRGDVIFVMQGHAETIDNGVSDAIDLDVAGITVTGLGVGSDMPEFLFDTTTDEIVINADGVTVSGLRFLAGVSEVANAIEIQALGDNATIVNCVFPEPTTAGFEFNIGIQLVTAGNYPVIAGNTFYSADQAGCESFIDGGAGVVIGWQVLGNFIHGSFDAAAIFSDQIDTELLIAGNSIVNLESADYCIELTAAATGIARDNAMQTNAIATAFNSGGLSCHNNTWLDTDSSNDEEAVVVNPLVDAVTNLFGVDNASNLGITTNVTADEDGSSLERLEYLQSLSNAILADLVAEGLDIGNVRYCDDGGSGTGGGVTWTTASATLDAAIGFSQANKNDIIFIGSNHNENLTGANAVDIDFAGLTIIGLGQGNQRPRFDFDDAAAEIVIGAAGVTLKNIQLMPGITEVLVGIDVENAGDYAVLENISFIDGEAAGTDEFIDGIVVGTTATNVIVRNCDYTSTETSGENDTFVNLDAATIANPAVEGCTVFADLNEAPIWFGAAVPTDVIFRNNTLTNLRSGEACIEGSGGATGIIENNHLVADTYGAVLLPGLARCYGNLQTVNTAAGAEDVPLIKGKSYARAMLTGDTNATDDLFDITGGQVIITSFLAKCTVAVGGATVMKINMVADDTFNYDISTSVDIDTVDAGGVLAFTAALGESVLTVNAVGASGSLGVPLQWWIEEGMLTSTLDSGGSTGDLEWYMIFTPVTDGV
;
A
#
# COMPACT_ATOMS: atom_id res chain seq x y z
N MET A 1 -55.11 20.03 -14.41
CA MET A 1 -55.21 21.45 -14.01
C MET A 1 -54.57 21.76 -12.66
N ARG A 2 -54.84 21.04 -11.55
CA ARG A 2 -54.17 21.29 -10.25
C ARG A 2 -52.64 21.09 -10.22
N LYS A 3 -52.08 20.18 -11.03
CA LYS A 3 -50.61 20.01 -11.15
C LYS A 3 -49.93 21.01 -12.11
N LEU A 4 -50.68 21.69 -12.98
CA LEU A 4 -50.11 22.63 -13.96
C LEU A 4 -49.96 24.05 -13.36
N ILE A 5 -50.80 24.41 -12.39
CA ILE A 5 -50.76 25.72 -11.71
C ILE A 5 -49.67 25.75 -10.63
N ILE A 6 -49.36 24.62 -9.97
CA ILE A 6 -48.30 24.54 -8.94
C ILE A 6 -46.90 24.56 -9.58
N MET A 7 -46.75 24.06 -10.81
CA MET A 7 -45.46 24.04 -11.52
C MET A 7 -45.06 25.41 -12.09
N LEU A 8 -46.02 26.29 -12.38
CA LEU A 8 -45.77 27.67 -12.85
C LEU A 8 -45.46 28.65 -11.70
N LEU A 9 -45.83 28.31 -10.46
CA LEU A 9 -45.60 29.12 -9.25
C LEU A 9 -44.24 28.83 -8.57
N LEU A 10 -43.53 27.78 -8.98
CA LEU A 10 -42.23 27.38 -8.40
C LEU A 10 -41.01 27.86 -9.21
N THR A 11 -41.19 28.55 -10.33
CA THR A 11 -40.08 29.01 -11.21
C THR A 11 -39.92 30.54 -11.25
N MET A 12 -40.52 31.29 -10.33
CA MET A 12 -40.34 32.75 -10.25
C MET A 12 -39.60 33.13 -8.95
N PRO A 13 -38.53 33.93 -9.01
CA PRO A 13 -37.78 34.32 -7.82
C PRO A 13 -38.60 35.26 -6.94
N ALA A 14 -38.77 34.85 -5.68
CA ALA A 14 -39.20 35.62 -4.51
C ALA A 14 -40.18 36.79 -4.74
N MET A 15 -41.47 36.49 -4.90
CA MET A 15 -42.51 37.44 -4.53
C MET A 15 -42.87 37.29 -3.04
N ALA A 16 -42.98 38.42 -2.37
CA ALA A 16 -43.34 38.56 -0.97
C ALA A 16 -44.52 37.66 -0.59
N THR A 17 -44.39 37.02 0.58
CA THR A 17 -45.29 36.04 1.16
C THR A 17 -46.76 36.46 1.02
N VAL A 18 -47.48 35.88 0.05
CA VAL A 18 -48.94 35.93 0.05
C VAL A 18 -49.39 35.04 1.20
N ASN A 19 -49.82 35.68 2.30
CA ASN A 19 -50.33 34.98 3.47
C ASN A 19 -51.67 34.33 3.12
N VAL A 20 -51.64 33.08 2.67
CA VAL A 20 -52.81 32.27 2.29
C VAL A 20 -53.71 31.91 3.49
N ASN A 21 -53.36 32.31 4.72
CA ASN A 21 -54.12 31.99 5.93
C ASN A 21 -55.42 32.78 6.08
N GLU A 22 -55.67 33.82 5.29
CA GLU A 22 -56.96 34.54 5.32
C GLU A 22 -58.07 33.85 4.51
N ILE A 23 -57.75 32.80 3.75
CA ILE A 23 -58.76 32.05 3.00
C ILE A 23 -59.34 30.96 3.90
N ASN A 24 -60.33 31.32 4.71
CA ASN A 24 -61.10 30.35 5.48
C ASN A 24 -62.01 29.53 4.54
N PHE A 25 -61.47 28.42 4.03
CA PHE A 25 -62.20 27.51 3.12
C PHE A 25 -63.45 26.86 3.73
N ASN A 26 -63.71 27.02 5.02
CA ASN A 26 -64.87 26.42 5.71
C ASN A 26 -66.19 27.13 5.44
N THR A 27 -66.22 28.27 4.75
CA THR A 27 -67.45 29.04 4.45
C THR A 27 -67.82 29.09 2.96
N VAL A 28 -67.07 28.40 2.08
CA VAL A 28 -67.28 28.49 0.62
C VAL A 28 -68.33 27.48 0.16
N THR A 29 -69.52 27.98 -0.21
CA THR A 29 -70.51 27.22 -1.01
C THR A 29 -70.35 27.55 -2.49
N SER A 30 -70.81 26.67 -3.40
CA SER A 30 -70.60 26.78 -4.85
C SER A 30 -71.03 28.11 -5.48
N GLY A 31 -71.97 28.85 -4.87
CA GLY A 31 -72.39 30.17 -5.34
C GLY A 31 -71.45 31.33 -4.95
N THR A 32 -70.53 31.14 -4.01
CA THR A 32 -69.67 32.20 -3.45
C THR A 32 -68.23 32.19 -3.97
N PHE A 33 -67.82 31.10 -4.64
CA PHE A 33 -66.49 30.97 -5.22
C PHE A 33 -66.28 31.93 -6.40
N ASP A 34 -67.28 32.09 -7.27
CA ASP A 34 -67.19 32.98 -8.44
C ASP A 34 -67.11 34.46 -8.01
N GLN A 35 -67.83 34.86 -6.96
CA GLN A 35 -67.75 36.23 -6.43
C GLN A 35 -66.41 36.51 -5.73
N SER A 36 -65.88 35.54 -4.99
CA SER A 36 -64.60 35.70 -4.29
C SER A 36 -63.43 35.71 -5.28
N LEU A 37 -63.49 34.88 -6.32
CA LEU A 37 -62.50 34.85 -7.40
C LEU A 37 -62.54 36.13 -8.24
N ARG A 38 -63.72 36.64 -8.60
CA ARG A 38 -63.86 37.92 -9.30
C ARG A 38 -63.32 39.07 -8.46
N ARG A 39 -63.62 39.12 -7.16
CA ARG A 39 -63.12 40.16 -6.27
C ARG A 39 -61.59 40.10 -6.13
N TRP A 40 -61.02 38.91 -6.05
CA TRP A 40 -59.56 38.72 -6.02
C TRP A 40 -58.91 39.15 -7.34
N ILE A 41 -59.45 38.73 -8.49
CA ILE A 41 -58.97 39.16 -9.81
C ILE A 41 -59.10 40.68 -9.99
N THR A 42 -60.21 41.29 -9.55
CA THR A 42 -60.37 42.75 -9.59
C THR A 42 -59.37 43.46 -8.68
N THR A 43 -59.09 42.92 -7.49
CA THR A 43 -58.09 43.49 -6.57
C THR A 43 -56.69 43.36 -7.16
N LEU A 44 -56.32 42.19 -7.68
CA LEU A 44 -55.06 41.97 -8.40
C LEU A 44 -54.92 42.90 -9.61
N ASN A 45 -55.96 43.04 -10.42
CA ASN A 45 -55.95 43.97 -11.56
C ASN A 45 -55.84 45.43 -11.09
N THR A 46 -56.46 45.78 -9.96
CA THR A 46 -56.36 47.13 -9.39
C THR A 46 -54.98 47.38 -8.82
N ASP A 47 -54.36 46.39 -8.18
CA ASP A 47 -53.01 46.47 -7.64
C ASP A 47 -51.96 46.51 -8.76
N ILE A 48 -52.17 45.78 -9.86
CA ILE A 48 -51.33 45.86 -11.07
C ILE A 48 -51.45 47.22 -11.76
N VAL A 49 -52.66 47.79 -11.82
CA VAL A 49 -52.92 49.11 -12.41
C VAL A 49 -52.39 50.24 -11.51
N ASN A 50 -52.56 50.14 -10.19
CA ASN A 50 -52.03 51.11 -9.22
C ASN A 50 -50.51 51.01 -9.05
N ALA A 51 -49.92 49.86 -9.37
CA ALA A 51 -48.47 49.69 -9.50
C ALA A 51 -47.91 50.23 -10.83
N GLY A 52 -48.72 50.92 -11.64
CA GLY A 52 -48.22 51.61 -12.84
C GLY A 52 -47.74 50.70 -13.96
N GLY A 53 -48.43 49.57 -14.20
CA GLY A 53 -48.43 48.91 -15.52
C GLY A 53 -47.06 48.61 -16.16
N SER A 54 -46.15 47.92 -15.46
CA SER A 54 -45.10 47.04 -15.99
C SER A 54 -44.25 46.58 -14.80
N PRO A 55 -43.81 45.31 -14.70
CA PRO A 55 -42.91 44.85 -13.65
C PRO A 55 -41.50 45.50 -13.70
N PHE A 56 -41.25 46.39 -14.66
CA PHE A 56 -40.01 47.18 -14.79
C PHE A 56 -40.20 48.67 -14.47
N GLN A 57 -41.14 49.05 -13.61
CA GLN A 57 -41.22 50.44 -13.13
C GLN A 57 -40.01 50.77 -12.24
N ASN A 58 -39.14 51.61 -12.80
CA ASN A 58 -37.98 52.25 -12.22
C ASN A 58 -38.34 52.79 -10.80
N ARG A 59 -37.65 52.33 -9.75
CA ARG A 59 -37.88 52.81 -8.37
C ARG A 59 -37.32 54.23 -8.12
N GLY A 60 -36.86 54.92 -9.16
CA GLY A 60 -36.42 56.31 -9.17
C GLY A 60 -37.42 57.27 -9.84
N THR A 61 -37.07 58.54 -9.95
CA THR A 61 -37.86 59.57 -10.66
C THR A 61 -37.74 59.50 -12.19
N GLY A 62 -36.94 58.55 -12.70
CA GLY A 62 -36.59 58.38 -14.11
C GLY A 62 -37.78 58.05 -15.01
N GLN A 63 -37.80 58.64 -16.19
CA GLN A 63 -38.74 58.33 -17.27
C GLN A 63 -38.14 57.36 -18.27
N VAL A 64 -39.01 56.67 -19.01
CA VAL A 64 -38.61 55.78 -20.10
C VAL A 64 -39.00 56.42 -21.42
N PHE A 65 -38.04 56.50 -22.33
CA PHE A 65 -38.22 56.95 -23.71
C PHE A 65 -37.93 55.81 -24.69
N TYR A 66 -38.53 55.86 -25.87
CA TYR A 66 -38.41 54.87 -26.92
C TYR A 66 -37.97 55.55 -28.22
N VAL A 67 -37.07 54.91 -28.96
CA VAL A 67 -36.53 55.37 -30.25
C VAL A 67 -36.78 54.29 -31.30
N ASP A 68 -37.37 54.63 -32.45
CA ASP A 68 -37.68 53.67 -33.52
C ASP A 68 -37.72 54.38 -34.88
N SER A 69 -36.87 53.99 -35.82
CA SER A 69 -36.80 54.65 -37.12
C SER A 69 -37.88 54.16 -38.10
N ALA A 70 -38.55 53.03 -37.80
CA ALA A 70 -39.60 52.48 -38.66
C ALA A 70 -40.95 53.18 -38.45
N VAL A 71 -41.26 53.59 -37.22
CA VAL A 71 -42.57 54.18 -36.85
C VAL A 71 -42.50 55.47 -36.04
N GLY A 72 -41.31 55.92 -35.65
CA GLY A 72 -41.10 57.09 -34.79
C GLY A 72 -41.18 58.43 -35.50
N SER A 73 -41.24 59.51 -34.70
CA SER A 73 -41.15 60.90 -35.14
C SER A 73 -40.54 61.75 -34.03
N ASP A 74 -39.58 62.63 -34.34
CA ASP A 74 -38.92 63.48 -33.33
C ASP A 74 -39.84 64.53 -32.70
N SER A 75 -41.04 64.71 -33.28
CA SER A 75 -42.11 65.50 -32.66
C SER A 75 -42.87 64.73 -31.56
N PHE A 76 -42.63 63.43 -31.39
CA PHE A 76 -43.31 62.61 -30.39
C PHE A 76 -42.67 62.73 -29.01
N THR A 77 -43.43 62.33 -27.99
CA THR A 77 -43.01 62.44 -26.59
C THR A 77 -42.08 61.32 -26.15
N GLY A 78 -41.82 60.31 -26.99
CA GLY A 78 -40.96 59.17 -26.67
C GLY A 78 -41.50 58.24 -25.58
N THR A 79 -42.59 58.55 -24.87
CA THR A 79 -43.00 57.85 -23.63
C THR A 79 -43.65 56.48 -23.81
N THR A 80 -43.92 56.06 -25.05
CA THR A 80 -44.41 54.71 -25.40
C THR A 80 -43.80 54.26 -26.72
N PRO A 81 -43.71 52.94 -27.02
CA PRO A 81 -43.20 52.47 -28.32
C PRO A 81 -43.99 53.01 -29.53
N ALA A 82 -45.30 53.24 -29.38
CA ALA A 82 -46.14 53.79 -30.47
C ALA A 82 -45.93 55.30 -30.70
N THR A 83 -45.24 55.97 -29.77
CA THR A 83 -44.90 57.40 -29.81
C THR A 83 -43.39 57.58 -29.67
N ALA A 84 -42.60 56.64 -30.19
CA ALA A 84 -41.15 56.69 -30.15
C ALA A 84 -40.62 57.90 -30.94
N THR A 85 -39.49 58.49 -30.53
CA THR A 85 -38.77 59.44 -31.39
C THR A 85 -38.18 58.70 -32.59
N ALA A 86 -37.93 59.42 -33.69
CA ALA A 86 -37.32 58.81 -34.87
C ALA A 86 -35.81 58.66 -34.69
N THR A 87 -35.18 59.59 -33.97
CA THR A 87 -33.73 59.63 -33.70
C THR A 87 -33.42 59.49 -32.22
N LEU A 88 -32.19 59.05 -31.92
CA LEU A 88 -31.68 58.94 -30.55
C LEU A 88 -31.51 60.33 -29.92
N ASP A 89 -30.95 61.30 -30.64
CA ASP A 89 -30.71 62.66 -30.13
C ASP A 89 -32.03 63.34 -29.68
N ALA A 90 -33.11 63.16 -30.46
CA ALA A 90 -34.42 63.66 -30.07
C ALA A 90 -34.93 63.05 -28.75
N ALA A 91 -34.60 61.80 -28.42
CA ALA A 91 -34.92 61.20 -27.12
C ALA A 91 -34.03 61.73 -25.99
N VAL A 92 -32.75 62.02 -26.26
CA VAL A 92 -31.85 62.65 -25.29
C VAL A 92 -32.39 64.03 -24.89
N GLY A 93 -32.85 64.83 -25.86
CA GLY A 93 -33.46 66.14 -25.60
C GLY A 93 -34.75 66.11 -24.76
N LEU A 94 -35.37 64.94 -24.56
CA LEU A 94 -36.52 64.74 -23.67
C LEU A 94 -36.12 64.34 -22.24
N CYS A 95 -34.85 63.97 -22.04
CA CYS A 95 -34.33 63.54 -20.76
C CYS A 95 -34.13 64.72 -19.80
N THR A 96 -33.97 64.39 -18.51
CA THR A 96 -33.63 65.34 -17.45
C THR A 96 -32.43 64.83 -16.67
N ALA A 97 -31.41 65.67 -16.53
CA ALA A 97 -30.16 65.32 -15.87
C ALA A 97 -30.38 64.70 -14.48
N ASN A 98 -29.67 63.61 -14.22
CA ASN A 98 -29.63 62.85 -12.95
C ASN A 98 -30.98 62.30 -12.48
N ARG A 99 -32.01 62.32 -13.33
CA ARG A 99 -33.32 61.76 -13.00
C ARG A 99 -33.34 60.23 -13.08
N GLY A 100 -32.35 59.63 -13.76
CA GLY A 100 -32.25 58.20 -14.05
C GLY A 100 -33.10 57.78 -15.24
N ASP A 101 -33.17 58.63 -16.27
CA ASP A 101 -33.97 58.37 -17.47
C ASP A 101 -33.33 57.24 -18.31
N VAL A 102 -34.19 56.44 -18.94
CA VAL A 102 -33.78 55.29 -19.76
C VAL A 102 -34.37 55.45 -21.16
N ILE A 103 -33.52 55.35 -22.18
CA ILE A 103 -33.88 55.37 -23.58
C ILE A 103 -33.75 53.95 -24.13
N PHE A 104 -34.86 53.37 -24.57
CA PHE A 104 -34.87 52.10 -25.29
C PHE A 104 -34.85 52.34 -26.80
N VAL A 105 -33.79 51.89 -27.45
CA VAL A 105 -33.70 51.92 -28.92
C VAL A 105 -34.28 50.61 -29.45
N MET A 106 -35.36 50.69 -30.21
CA MET A 106 -36.18 49.54 -30.61
C MET A 106 -35.44 48.60 -31.56
N GLN A 107 -35.81 47.31 -31.53
CA GLN A 107 -35.24 46.28 -32.39
C GLN A 107 -35.27 46.65 -33.86
N GLY A 108 -34.14 46.49 -34.55
CA GLY A 108 -34.02 46.80 -35.97
C GLY A 108 -34.10 48.30 -36.31
N HIS A 109 -34.06 49.18 -35.31
CA HIS A 109 -33.86 50.61 -35.54
C HIS A 109 -32.54 50.82 -36.27
N ALA A 110 -32.60 51.62 -37.34
CA ALA A 110 -31.45 52.02 -38.14
C ALA A 110 -31.46 53.54 -38.27
N GLU A 111 -30.37 54.18 -37.86
CA GLU A 111 -30.16 55.64 -37.93
C GLU A 111 -28.87 55.92 -38.69
N THR A 112 -28.97 56.70 -39.76
CA THR A 112 -27.77 57.18 -40.48
C THR A 112 -27.38 58.52 -39.90
N ILE A 113 -26.18 58.58 -39.37
CA ILE A 113 -25.50 59.82 -39.04
C ILE A 113 -25.01 60.36 -40.39
N ASP A 114 -25.72 61.35 -40.91
CA ASP A 114 -25.38 62.04 -42.17
C ASP A 114 -25.70 63.50 -41.93
N ASN A 115 -24.67 64.34 -41.72
CA ASN A 115 -24.82 65.78 -41.96
C ASN A 115 -23.52 66.62 -41.93
N GLY A 116 -22.33 66.08 -41.64
CA GLY A 116 -21.11 66.91 -41.54
C GLY A 116 -21.21 68.04 -40.49
N VAL A 117 -22.10 67.88 -39.51
CA VAL A 117 -22.09 68.63 -38.25
C VAL A 117 -21.42 67.74 -37.22
N SER A 118 -20.45 68.30 -36.49
CA SER A 118 -19.96 67.67 -35.26
C SER A 118 -21.13 67.43 -34.31
N ASP A 119 -21.03 66.39 -33.49
CA ASP A 119 -21.97 66.13 -32.38
C ASP A 119 -23.41 65.80 -32.85
N ALA A 120 -23.56 65.05 -33.96
CA ALA A 120 -24.86 64.73 -34.55
C ALA A 120 -25.77 63.90 -33.61
N ILE A 121 -25.17 63.13 -32.71
CA ILE A 121 -25.83 62.56 -31.53
C ILE A 121 -24.98 62.98 -30.32
N ASP A 122 -25.51 63.87 -29.48
CA ASP A 122 -24.85 64.34 -28.26
C ASP A 122 -25.57 63.80 -27.03
N LEU A 123 -24.91 62.92 -26.28
CA LEU A 123 -25.42 62.40 -25.01
C LEU A 123 -25.08 63.41 -23.89
N ASP A 124 -25.69 64.59 -23.95
CA ASP A 124 -25.41 65.78 -23.13
C ASP A 124 -26.24 65.88 -21.83
N VAL A 125 -27.02 64.83 -21.51
CA VAL A 125 -27.84 64.77 -20.29
C VAL A 125 -27.27 63.77 -19.30
N ALA A 126 -26.80 64.27 -18.14
CA ALA A 126 -26.16 63.43 -17.13
C ALA A 126 -27.08 62.32 -16.59
N GLY A 127 -26.52 61.15 -16.30
CA GLY A 127 -27.19 60.04 -15.62
C GLY A 127 -28.29 59.34 -16.42
N ILE A 128 -28.24 59.39 -17.76
CA ILE A 128 -29.15 58.65 -18.64
C ILE A 128 -28.60 57.27 -19.00
N THR A 129 -29.48 56.34 -19.38
CA THR A 129 -29.10 55.02 -19.90
C THR A 129 -29.73 54.80 -21.27
N VAL A 130 -28.92 54.54 -22.28
CA VAL A 130 -29.33 54.13 -23.63
C VAL A 130 -29.16 52.62 -23.75
N THR A 131 -30.25 51.91 -24.10
CA THR A 131 -30.25 50.45 -24.26
C THR A 131 -30.90 50.05 -25.57
N GLY A 132 -30.12 49.39 -26.42
CA GLY A 132 -30.64 48.75 -27.61
C GLY A 132 -31.40 47.47 -27.29
N LEU A 133 -32.57 47.32 -27.91
CA LEU A 133 -33.44 46.17 -27.77
C LEU A 133 -33.27 45.27 -28.99
N GLY A 134 -32.29 44.38 -29.00
CA GLY A 134 -32.08 43.46 -30.13
C GLY A 134 -30.87 42.57 -29.91
N VAL A 135 -30.67 41.61 -30.82
CA VAL A 135 -29.50 40.72 -30.81
C VAL A 135 -29.02 40.48 -32.25
N GLY A 136 -27.71 40.30 -32.43
CA GLY A 136 -27.13 40.08 -33.76
C GLY A 136 -27.46 41.22 -34.73
N SER A 137 -27.96 40.90 -35.92
CA SER A 137 -28.37 41.88 -36.94
C SER A 137 -29.60 42.71 -36.56
N ASP A 138 -30.35 42.30 -35.53
CA ASP A 138 -31.53 43.02 -35.07
C ASP A 138 -31.19 44.03 -33.96
N MET A 139 -29.92 44.11 -33.53
CA MET A 139 -29.45 45.20 -32.68
C MET A 139 -29.63 46.54 -33.40
N PRO A 140 -30.02 47.62 -32.69
CA PRO A 140 -30.12 48.94 -33.29
C PRO A 140 -28.78 49.38 -33.88
N GLU A 141 -28.78 49.79 -35.15
CA GLU A 141 -27.59 50.11 -35.93
C GLU A 141 -27.50 51.62 -36.22
N PHE A 142 -26.33 52.19 -35.97
CA PHE A 142 -25.97 53.55 -36.32
C PHE A 142 -24.92 53.52 -37.42
N LEU A 143 -25.24 54.09 -38.59
CA LEU A 143 -24.38 54.14 -39.77
C LEU A 143 -23.70 55.51 -39.88
N PHE A 144 -22.37 55.53 -40.00
CA PHE A 144 -21.55 56.75 -40.11
C PHE A 144 -21.20 57.00 -41.59
N ASP A 145 -21.88 57.94 -42.27
CA ASP A 145 -21.78 58.15 -43.73
C ASP A 145 -20.72 59.19 -44.15
N THR A 146 -20.04 59.83 -43.19
CA THR A 146 -18.95 60.78 -43.41
C THR A 146 -17.80 60.56 -42.43
N THR A 147 -16.59 61.02 -42.79
CA THR A 147 -15.37 60.86 -41.96
C THR A 147 -15.42 61.65 -40.64
N THR A 148 -16.37 62.58 -40.51
CA THR A 148 -16.54 63.47 -39.35
C THR A 148 -17.73 63.11 -38.48
N ASP A 149 -18.45 62.03 -38.81
CA ASP A 149 -19.58 61.58 -38.00
C ASP A 149 -19.06 60.97 -36.70
N GLU A 150 -19.76 61.25 -35.60
CA GLU A 150 -19.35 60.86 -34.26
C GLU A 150 -20.57 60.84 -33.32
N ILE A 151 -20.55 59.97 -32.33
CA ILE A 151 -21.46 60.01 -31.18
C ILE A 151 -20.66 60.54 -29.98
N VAL A 152 -21.15 61.60 -29.36
CA VAL A 152 -20.44 62.27 -28.27
C VAL A 152 -21.10 61.96 -26.94
N ILE A 153 -20.28 61.66 -25.92
CA ILE A 153 -20.71 61.61 -24.52
C ILE A 153 -20.17 62.85 -23.81
N ASN A 154 -21.06 63.81 -23.57
CA ASN A 154 -20.73 65.11 -23.01
C ASN A 154 -21.39 65.39 -21.64
N ALA A 155 -21.76 64.33 -20.91
CA ALA A 155 -22.31 64.45 -19.57
C ALA A 155 -21.99 63.24 -18.67
N ASP A 156 -21.92 63.50 -17.35
CA ASP A 156 -21.52 62.48 -16.37
C ASP A 156 -22.52 61.32 -16.28
N GLY A 157 -22.02 60.11 -16.07
CA GLY A 157 -22.82 58.94 -15.72
C GLY A 157 -23.75 58.42 -16.82
N VAL A 158 -23.44 58.72 -18.09
CA VAL A 158 -24.14 58.17 -19.25
C VAL A 158 -23.77 56.70 -19.44
N THR A 159 -24.77 55.84 -19.65
CA THR A 159 -24.56 54.43 -20.02
C THR A 159 -25.11 54.17 -21.41
N VAL A 160 -24.31 53.55 -22.28
CA VAL A 160 -24.69 53.09 -23.62
C VAL A 160 -24.53 51.58 -23.67
N SER A 161 -25.56 50.87 -24.12
CA SER A 161 -25.55 49.41 -24.12
C SER A 161 -26.32 48.78 -25.28
N GLY A 162 -25.81 47.67 -25.81
CA GLY A 162 -26.53 46.85 -26.78
C GLY A 162 -26.79 47.51 -28.13
N LEU A 163 -25.92 48.45 -28.55
CA LEU A 163 -25.99 49.12 -29.85
C LEU A 163 -24.96 48.57 -30.84
N ARG A 164 -25.20 48.78 -32.13
CA ARG A 164 -24.29 48.43 -33.22
C ARG A 164 -23.84 49.70 -33.96
N PHE A 165 -22.55 49.88 -34.13
CA PHE A 165 -21.96 51.07 -34.76
C PHE A 165 -21.21 50.67 -36.03
N LEU A 166 -21.67 51.13 -37.19
CA LEU A 166 -21.19 50.67 -38.50
C LEU A 166 -20.54 51.81 -39.28
N ALA A 167 -19.28 51.66 -39.66
CA ALA A 167 -18.61 52.58 -40.57
C ALA A 167 -19.23 52.49 -41.98
N GLY A 168 -19.75 53.62 -42.47
CA GLY A 168 -20.31 53.77 -43.81
C GLY A 168 -19.35 54.39 -44.82
N VAL A 169 -18.18 54.86 -44.37
CA VAL A 169 -17.05 55.33 -45.18
C VAL A 169 -15.71 54.90 -44.56
N SER A 170 -14.61 55.09 -45.31
CA SER A 170 -13.22 54.91 -44.83
C SER A 170 -12.83 56.04 -43.86
N GLU A 171 -11.94 55.77 -42.92
CA GLU A 171 -11.35 56.75 -41.99
C GLU A 171 -12.38 57.61 -41.25
N VAL A 172 -13.45 57.00 -40.71
CA VAL A 172 -14.31 57.70 -39.73
C VAL A 172 -13.47 58.01 -38.50
N ALA A 173 -13.25 59.29 -38.19
CA ALA A 173 -12.26 59.72 -37.22
C ALA A 173 -12.44 59.01 -35.86
N ASN A 174 -13.64 59.10 -35.29
CA ASN A 174 -14.03 58.46 -34.04
C ASN A 174 -15.47 57.94 -34.17
N ALA A 175 -15.76 56.71 -33.74
CA ALA A 175 -17.17 56.30 -33.64
C ALA A 175 -17.86 56.91 -32.42
N ILE A 176 -17.18 56.87 -31.27
CA ILE A 176 -17.64 57.45 -30.01
C ILE A 176 -16.51 58.27 -29.38
N GLU A 177 -16.81 59.48 -28.94
CA GLU A 177 -15.89 60.30 -28.14
C GLU A 177 -16.47 60.59 -26.75
N ILE A 178 -15.68 60.31 -25.71
CA ILE A 178 -15.98 60.67 -24.33
C ILE A 178 -15.26 61.97 -24.01
N GLN A 179 -16.01 63.06 -23.97
CA GLN A 179 -15.47 64.39 -23.73
C GLN A 179 -15.21 64.66 -22.23
N ALA A 180 -14.64 65.84 -21.94
CA ALA A 180 -14.24 66.25 -20.58
C ALA A 180 -15.36 66.32 -19.53
N LEU A 181 -16.63 66.30 -19.96
CA LEU A 181 -17.80 66.24 -19.07
C LEU A 181 -18.40 64.82 -18.99
N GLY A 182 -17.76 63.82 -19.58
CA GLY A 182 -18.23 62.44 -19.64
C GLY A 182 -17.74 61.55 -18.49
N ASP A 183 -17.56 62.08 -17.27
CA ASP A 183 -17.05 61.27 -16.16
C ASP A 183 -18.01 60.08 -15.91
N ASN A 184 -17.48 58.90 -15.61
CA ASN A 184 -18.24 57.67 -15.34
C ASN A 184 -19.10 57.17 -16.51
N ALA A 185 -18.76 57.54 -17.75
CA ALA A 185 -19.39 56.97 -18.94
C ALA A 185 -19.22 55.44 -18.98
N THR A 186 -20.27 54.71 -19.35
CA THR A 186 -20.23 53.24 -19.47
C THR A 186 -20.67 52.82 -20.87
N ILE A 187 -19.82 52.11 -21.60
CA ILE A 187 -20.12 51.54 -22.92
C ILE A 187 -20.02 50.02 -22.81
N VAL A 188 -21.16 49.32 -22.92
CA VAL A 188 -21.23 47.90 -22.59
C VAL A 188 -22.04 47.04 -23.56
N ASN A 189 -21.52 45.87 -23.93
CA ASN A 189 -22.19 44.92 -24.83
C ASN A 189 -22.57 45.53 -26.19
N CYS A 190 -21.80 46.50 -26.69
CA CYS A 190 -21.97 47.07 -28.02
C CYS A 190 -21.13 46.30 -29.05
N VAL A 191 -21.51 46.43 -30.33
CA VAL A 191 -20.85 45.75 -31.46
C VAL A 191 -20.41 46.78 -32.51
N PHE A 192 -19.12 46.77 -32.82
CA PHE A 192 -18.50 47.46 -33.94
C PHE A 192 -18.12 46.37 -34.94
N PRO A 193 -18.99 46.08 -35.92
CA PRO A 193 -18.82 44.97 -36.84
C PRO A 193 -17.89 45.34 -37.99
N GLU A 194 -17.43 44.32 -38.71
CA GLU A 194 -16.80 44.53 -40.01
C GLU A 194 -17.76 45.29 -40.94
N PRO A 195 -17.29 46.31 -41.67
CA PRO A 195 -18.10 47.02 -42.65
C PRO A 195 -18.67 46.09 -43.73
N THR A 196 -19.75 46.52 -44.37
CA THR A 196 -20.29 45.78 -45.53
C THR A 196 -19.49 46.03 -46.83
N THR A 197 -18.64 47.05 -46.83
CA THR A 197 -17.76 47.42 -47.94
C THR A 197 -16.31 47.36 -47.47
N ALA A 198 -15.47 46.60 -48.16
CA ALA A 198 -14.04 46.57 -47.87
C ALA A 198 -13.44 47.97 -48.09
N GLY A 199 -12.71 48.48 -47.10
CA GLY A 199 -12.13 49.82 -47.11
C GLY A 199 -12.84 50.81 -46.21
N PHE A 200 -13.87 50.41 -45.47
CA PHE A 200 -14.56 51.29 -44.52
C PHE A 200 -14.17 50.93 -43.10
N GLU A 201 -13.79 51.91 -42.30
CA GLU A 201 -13.32 51.66 -40.96
C GLU A 201 -13.51 52.88 -40.09
N PHE A 202 -13.52 52.62 -38.79
CA PHE A 202 -13.22 53.65 -37.82
C PHE A 202 -11.70 53.76 -37.71
N ASN A 203 -11.16 54.97 -37.82
CA ASN A 203 -9.78 55.23 -37.43
C ASN A 203 -9.62 54.98 -35.92
N ILE A 204 -10.53 55.54 -35.12
CA ILE A 204 -10.66 55.23 -33.69
C ILE A 204 -12.08 54.75 -33.38
N GLY A 205 -12.22 53.61 -32.69
CA GLY A 205 -13.53 53.15 -32.25
C GLY A 205 -14.11 54.01 -31.12
N ILE A 206 -13.36 54.14 -30.03
CA ILE A 206 -13.73 54.91 -28.84
C ILE A 206 -12.54 55.78 -28.45
N GLN A 207 -12.72 57.09 -28.55
CA GLN A 207 -11.74 58.07 -28.09
C GLN A 207 -12.11 58.59 -26.69
N LEU A 208 -11.11 58.65 -25.81
CA LEU A 208 -11.20 59.31 -24.53
C LEU A 208 -10.51 60.68 -24.63
N VAL A 209 -11.12 61.69 -24.03
CA VAL A 209 -10.56 63.05 -24.00
C VAL A 209 -10.18 63.42 -22.57
N THR A 210 -9.22 64.34 -22.44
CA THR A 210 -8.76 64.89 -21.15
C THR A 210 -9.91 65.11 -20.17
N ALA A 211 -9.78 64.55 -18.97
CA ALA A 211 -10.73 64.70 -17.87
C ALA A 211 -12.10 64.00 -18.04
N GLY A 212 -12.31 63.11 -19.01
CA GLY A 212 -13.41 62.14 -19.00
C GLY A 212 -13.06 60.92 -18.14
N ASN A 213 -13.05 61.08 -16.81
CA ASN A 213 -12.51 60.11 -15.86
C ASN A 213 -13.47 58.97 -15.53
N TYR A 214 -12.90 57.84 -15.12
CA TYR A 214 -13.60 56.62 -14.72
C TYR A 214 -14.52 56.00 -15.79
N PRO A 215 -14.22 56.04 -17.11
CA PRO A 215 -15.06 55.39 -18.08
C PRO A 215 -14.91 53.86 -17.98
N VAL A 216 -16.00 53.15 -18.28
CA VAL A 216 -16.05 51.68 -18.29
C VAL A 216 -16.42 51.21 -19.69
N ILE A 217 -15.49 50.53 -20.36
CA ILE A 217 -15.66 49.96 -21.69
C ILE A 217 -15.60 48.44 -21.54
N ALA A 218 -16.76 47.78 -21.55
CA ALA A 218 -16.85 46.38 -21.14
C ALA A 218 -17.69 45.47 -22.06
N GLY A 219 -17.23 44.25 -22.31
CA GLY A 219 -18.00 43.24 -23.05
C GLY A 219 -18.35 43.63 -24.49
N ASN A 220 -17.66 44.63 -25.06
CA ASN A 220 -17.88 45.07 -26.43
C ASN A 220 -17.15 44.15 -27.40
N THR A 221 -17.63 44.13 -28.65
CA THR A 221 -17.02 43.37 -29.75
C THR A 221 -16.62 44.34 -30.86
N PHE A 222 -15.35 44.32 -31.28
CA PHE A 222 -14.84 45.16 -32.37
C PHE A 222 -14.17 44.29 -33.45
N TYR A 223 -14.52 44.54 -34.72
CA TYR A 223 -13.96 43.90 -35.91
C TYR A 223 -13.52 44.96 -36.93
N SER A 224 -12.25 44.90 -37.34
CA SER A 224 -11.69 45.68 -38.44
C SER A 224 -10.51 44.91 -39.07
N ALA A 225 -10.79 43.68 -39.50
CA ALA A 225 -9.76 42.74 -39.98
C ALA A 225 -9.50 42.85 -41.49
N ASP A 226 -10.45 43.39 -42.27
CA ASP A 226 -10.32 43.47 -43.73
C ASP A 226 -9.51 44.69 -44.21
N GLN A 227 -8.97 45.53 -43.30
CA GLN A 227 -8.20 46.74 -43.61
C GLN A 227 -6.88 46.84 -42.84
N ALA A 228 -5.89 47.48 -43.45
CA ALA A 228 -4.64 47.89 -42.81
C ALA A 228 -4.74 49.38 -42.49
N GLY A 229 -4.53 49.79 -41.23
CA GLY A 229 -4.45 51.21 -40.89
C GLY A 229 -5.43 51.76 -39.86
N CYS A 230 -6.25 50.95 -39.17
CA CYS A 230 -7.05 51.48 -38.05
C CYS A 230 -6.09 51.97 -36.96
N GLU A 231 -6.27 53.16 -36.39
CA GLU A 231 -5.36 53.65 -35.34
C GLU A 231 -5.53 52.83 -34.05
N SER A 232 -6.76 52.72 -33.54
CA SER A 232 -7.06 52.01 -32.29
C SER A 232 -8.53 51.66 -32.14
N PHE A 233 -8.87 50.62 -31.36
CA PHE A 233 -10.26 50.49 -30.90
C PHE A 233 -10.52 51.44 -29.73
N ILE A 234 -9.61 51.51 -28.75
CA ILE A 234 -9.75 52.41 -27.60
C ILE A 234 -8.48 53.25 -27.48
N ASP A 235 -8.65 54.56 -27.54
CA ASP A 235 -7.56 55.55 -27.48
C ASP A 235 -7.76 56.51 -26.29
N GLY A 236 -6.72 56.70 -25.48
CA GLY A 236 -6.66 57.70 -24.40
C GLY A 236 -6.64 59.16 -24.87
N GLY A 237 -6.43 59.40 -26.17
CA GLY A 237 -6.37 60.71 -26.81
C GLY A 237 -5.15 61.53 -26.39
N ALA A 238 -5.16 62.83 -26.69
CA ALA A 238 -4.05 63.74 -26.36
C ALA A 238 -4.02 64.21 -24.88
N GLY A 239 -4.83 63.59 -24.02
CA GLY A 239 -5.16 64.05 -22.67
C GLY A 239 -4.98 63.00 -21.59
N VAL A 240 -4.79 63.42 -20.34
CA VAL A 240 -4.74 62.48 -19.22
C VAL A 240 -6.16 62.08 -18.78
N VAL A 241 -6.39 60.78 -18.69
CA VAL A 241 -7.62 60.14 -18.21
C VAL A 241 -7.33 59.29 -16.99
N ILE A 242 -8.13 59.44 -15.93
CA ILE A 242 -7.97 58.70 -14.68
C ILE A 242 -9.02 57.59 -14.61
N GLY A 243 -8.63 56.39 -14.20
CA GLY A 243 -9.56 55.36 -13.73
C GLY A 243 -10.34 54.61 -14.81
N TRP A 244 -9.94 54.71 -16.08
CA TRP A 244 -10.61 53.98 -17.16
C TRP A 244 -10.43 52.47 -17.03
N GLN A 245 -11.52 51.75 -17.32
CA GLN A 245 -11.62 50.31 -17.19
C GLN A 245 -11.97 49.69 -18.54
N VAL A 246 -11.13 48.81 -19.05
CA VAL A 246 -11.33 48.07 -20.30
C VAL A 246 -11.46 46.59 -19.96
N LEU A 247 -12.69 46.06 -19.99
CA LEU A 247 -13.02 44.78 -19.34
C LEU A 247 -13.70 43.78 -20.29
N GLY A 248 -13.11 42.61 -20.50
CA GLY A 248 -13.81 41.49 -21.15
C GLY A 248 -14.23 41.76 -22.60
N ASN A 249 -13.56 42.68 -23.30
CA ASN A 249 -13.87 43.00 -24.69
C ASN A 249 -13.23 41.97 -25.64
N PHE A 250 -13.87 41.75 -26.79
CA PHE A 250 -13.31 41.01 -27.91
C PHE A 250 -12.93 41.99 -29.01
N ILE A 251 -11.64 42.10 -29.32
CA ILE A 251 -11.11 43.10 -30.25
C ILE A 251 -10.28 42.37 -31.31
N HIS A 252 -10.64 42.54 -32.58
CA HIS A 252 -9.95 41.89 -33.70
C HIS A 252 -9.81 42.88 -34.86
N GLY A 253 -8.59 43.30 -35.16
CA GLY A 253 -8.34 44.18 -36.30
C GLY A 253 -6.86 44.33 -36.64
N SER A 254 -6.55 45.14 -37.65
CA SER A 254 -5.18 45.60 -37.95
C SER A 254 -5.02 47.02 -37.42
N PHE A 255 -4.16 47.21 -36.41
CA PHE A 255 -3.99 48.51 -35.74
C PHE A 255 -2.58 49.10 -35.93
N ASP A 256 -2.50 50.33 -36.42
CA ASP A 256 -1.26 51.09 -36.68
C ASP A 256 -0.60 51.66 -35.40
N ALA A 257 -1.35 51.77 -34.31
CA ALA A 257 -0.80 52.09 -32.99
C ALA A 257 -0.94 50.89 -32.04
N ALA A 258 -2.13 50.66 -31.51
CA ALA A 258 -2.48 49.45 -30.77
C ALA A 258 -4.00 49.29 -30.69
N ALA A 259 -4.50 48.09 -30.37
CA ALA A 259 -5.93 47.93 -30.15
C ALA A 259 -6.44 48.75 -28.95
N ILE A 260 -5.61 48.85 -27.90
CA ILE A 260 -5.79 49.75 -26.76
C ILE A 260 -4.52 50.59 -26.64
N PHE A 261 -4.65 51.91 -26.83
CA PHE A 261 -3.53 52.82 -26.94
C PHE A 261 -3.67 54.03 -26.00
N SER A 262 -2.55 54.47 -25.43
CA SER A 262 -2.40 55.82 -24.87
C SER A 262 -0.93 56.18 -24.68
N ASP A 263 -0.52 57.33 -25.20
CA ASP A 263 0.80 57.92 -24.95
C ASP A 263 0.82 58.88 -23.75
N GLN A 264 -0.30 58.98 -23.02
CA GLN A 264 -0.53 59.91 -21.91
C GLN A 264 -0.33 59.27 -20.54
N ILE A 265 -0.12 60.11 -19.52
CA ILE A 265 0.13 59.68 -18.14
C ILE A 265 -1.18 59.32 -17.44
N ASP A 266 -1.88 58.35 -17.99
CA ASP A 266 -3.14 57.85 -17.44
C ASP A 266 -2.88 57.10 -16.13
N THR A 267 -3.77 57.27 -15.15
CA THR A 267 -3.58 56.68 -13.81
C THR A 267 -4.80 55.90 -13.37
N GLU A 268 -4.61 54.95 -12.45
CA GLU A 268 -5.68 54.08 -11.94
C GLU A 268 -6.34 53.17 -13.00
N LEU A 269 -5.61 52.81 -14.07
CA LEU A 269 -6.15 51.95 -15.13
C LEU A 269 -6.51 50.55 -14.62
N LEU A 270 -7.55 49.97 -15.22
CA LEU A 270 -7.82 48.53 -15.15
C LEU A 270 -8.10 47.96 -16.54
N ILE A 271 -7.14 47.22 -17.09
CA ILE A 271 -7.31 46.51 -18.36
C ILE A 271 -7.34 45.02 -18.07
N ALA A 272 -8.51 44.37 -18.16
CA ALA A 272 -8.64 43.00 -17.71
C ALA A 272 -9.57 42.10 -18.52
N GLY A 273 -9.15 40.84 -18.71
CA GLY A 273 -9.99 39.80 -19.30
C GLY A 273 -10.29 39.98 -20.79
N ASN A 274 -9.57 40.86 -21.50
CA ASN A 274 -9.83 41.13 -22.91
C ASN A 274 -9.19 40.06 -23.81
N SER A 275 -9.82 39.79 -24.95
CA SER A 275 -9.27 38.97 -26.04
C SER A 275 -8.96 39.90 -27.21
N ILE A 276 -7.68 40.06 -27.54
CA ILE A 276 -7.21 41.10 -28.46
C ILE A 276 -6.37 40.44 -29.55
N VAL A 277 -6.69 40.72 -30.80
CA VAL A 277 -5.89 40.32 -31.97
C VAL A 277 -5.51 41.59 -32.71
N ASN A 278 -4.20 41.84 -32.82
CA ASN A 278 -3.66 42.82 -33.76
C ASN A 278 -2.99 42.06 -34.92
N LEU A 279 -3.54 42.24 -36.13
CA LEU A 279 -3.05 41.62 -37.36
C LEU A 279 -1.86 42.37 -37.98
N GLU A 280 -1.60 43.61 -37.56
CA GLU A 280 -0.52 44.42 -38.10
C GLU A 280 0.85 43.87 -37.69
N SER A 281 1.82 43.93 -38.60
CA SER A 281 3.16 43.44 -38.31
C SER A 281 3.98 44.52 -37.59
N ALA A 282 4.39 44.24 -36.36
CA ALA A 282 5.26 45.06 -35.50
C ALA A 282 4.58 46.02 -34.50
N ASP A 283 3.24 46.07 -34.45
CA ASP A 283 2.49 46.93 -33.51
C ASP A 283 1.78 46.14 -32.39
N TYR A 284 1.29 46.87 -31.39
CA TYR A 284 0.88 46.27 -30.11
C TYR A 284 -0.59 45.85 -30.04
N CYS A 285 -0.92 44.86 -29.21
CA CYS A 285 -2.33 44.71 -28.76
C CYS A 285 -2.68 45.78 -27.72
N ILE A 286 -1.74 46.06 -26.81
CA ILE A 286 -1.89 47.10 -25.80
C ILE A 286 -0.58 47.88 -25.72
N GLU A 287 -0.65 49.19 -25.88
CA GLU A 287 0.48 50.10 -25.73
C GLU A 287 0.14 51.28 -24.83
N LEU A 288 0.96 51.45 -23.77
CA LEU A 288 0.85 52.53 -22.80
C LEU A 288 2.21 53.18 -22.56
N THR A 289 2.21 54.47 -22.22
CA THR A 289 3.44 55.17 -21.79
C THR A 289 4.00 54.64 -20.47
N ALA A 290 5.32 54.73 -20.29
CA ALA A 290 6.03 54.25 -19.09
C ALA A 290 5.59 54.92 -17.77
N ALA A 291 4.93 56.08 -17.85
CA ALA A 291 4.43 56.81 -16.70
C ALA A 291 2.97 56.45 -16.33
N ALA A 292 2.26 55.66 -17.15
CA ALA A 292 0.91 55.20 -16.83
C ALA A 292 0.93 54.28 -15.60
N THR A 293 -0.14 54.30 -14.79
CA THR A 293 -0.23 53.48 -13.57
C THR A 293 -1.57 52.75 -13.48
N GLY A 294 -1.57 51.53 -12.93
CA GLY A 294 -2.79 50.73 -12.81
C GLY A 294 -2.49 49.24 -12.81
N ILE A 295 -3.47 48.44 -13.22
CA ILE A 295 -3.39 46.98 -13.28
C ILE A 295 -3.80 46.51 -14.67
N ALA A 296 -2.98 45.65 -15.27
CA ALA A 296 -3.34 44.87 -16.44
C ALA A 296 -3.31 43.39 -16.10
N ARG A 297 -4.43 42.68 -16.27
CA ARG A 297 -4.47 41.26 -15.90
C ARG A 297 -5.37 40.39 -16.76
N ASP A 298 -5.00 39.13 -16.88
CA ASP A 298 -5.83 38.09 -17.51
C ASP A 298 -6.24 38.44 -18.96
N ASN A 299 -5.44 39.24 -19.68
CA ASN A 299 -5.69 39.57 -21.09
C ASN A 299 -5.00 38.56 -22.00
N ALA A 300 -5.69 38.10 -23.03
CA ALA A 300 -5.16 37.25 -24.08
C ALA A 300 -4.90 38.09 -25.34
N MET A 301 -3.65 38.14 -25.79
CA MET A 301 -3.20 39.01 -26.88
C MET A 301 -2.58 38.18 -27.99
N GLN A 302 -2.92 38.47 -29.23
CA GLN A 302 -2.40 37.77 -30.39
C GLN A 302 -1.76 38.77 -31.35
N THR A 303 -0.47 38.57 -31.62
CA THR A 303 0.37 39.35 -32.54
C THR A 303 1.42 38.42 -33.17
N ASN A 304 2.15 38.91 -34.18
CA ASN A 304 3.21 38.15 -34.84
C ASN A 304 4.51 37.99 -34.05
N ALA A 305 4.63 38.62 -32.87
CA ALA A 305 5.77 38.44 -31.98
C ALA A 305 5.38 38.76 -30.53
N ILE A 306 5.87 37.96 -29.58
CA ILE A 306 5.64 38.20 -28.15
C ILE A 306 6.06 39.60 -27.69
N ALA A 307 7.13 40.14 -28.28
CA ALA A 307 7.67 41.45 -27.94
C ALA A 307 6.70 42.60 -28.29
N THR A 308 5.81 42.37 -29.25
CA THR A 308 4.76 43.32 -29.64
C THR A 308 3.41 42.95 -29.06
N ALA A 309 3.30 41.93 -28.21
CA ALA A 309 2.01 41.60 -27.61
C ALA A 309 1.56 42.70 -26.62
N PHE A 310 2.47 43.19 -25.78
CA PHE A 310 2.10 44.06 -24.67
C PHE A 310 3.20 45.04 -24.25
N ASN A 311 2.99 46.33 -24.49
CA ASN A 311 3.74 47.41 -23.85
C ASN A 311 2.92 47.97 -22.67
N SER A 312 3.17 47.43 -21.48
CA SER A 312 2.41 47.74 -20.27
C SER A 312 2.65 49.12 -19.67
N GLY A 313 3.63 49.88 -20.18
CA GLY A 313 4.06 51.10 -19.51
C GLY A 313 4.49 50.85 -18.06
N GLY A 314 3.87 51.54 -17.11
CA GLY A 314 4.11 51.41 -15.65
C GLY A 314 3.06 50.61 -14.88
N LEU A 315 2.19 49.83 -15.54
CA LEU A 315 1.14 49.04 -14.89
C LEU A 315 1.70 47.83 -14.12
N SER A 316 0.97 47.39 -13.09
CA SER A 316 1.17 46.07 -12.47
C SER A 316 0.56 44.97 -13.34
N CYS A 317 1.38 44.05 -13.83
CA CYS A 317 0.96 43.00 -14.76
C CYS A 317 0.76 41.64 -14.05
N HIS A 318 -0.36 40.98 -14.33
CA HIS A 318 -0.66 39.64 -13.79
C HIS A 318 -1.32 38.75 -14.85
N ASN A 319 -0.76 37.58 -15.16
CA ASN A 319 -1.39 36.58 -16.03
C ASN A 319 -1.85 37.09 -17.42
N ASN A 320 -1.17 38.08 -17.99
CA ASN A 320 -1.41 38.45 -19.38
C ASN A 320 -0.66 37.46 -20.28
N THR A 321 -1.30 36.97 -21.33
CA THR A 321 -0.75 35.94 -22.20
C THR A 321 -0.71 36.40 -23.66
N TRP A 322 0.29 35.92 -24.38
CA TRP A 322 0.46 36.05 -25.81
C TRP A 322 0.17 34.71 -26.49
N LEU A 323 -0.55 34.79 -27.61
CA LEU A 323 -0.87 33.70 -28.51
C LEU A 323 -0.14 33.97 -29.83
N ASP A 324 0.67 33.01 -30.30
CA ASP A 324 1.43 33.15 -31.54
C ASP A 324 0.51 33.07 -32.77
N THR A 325 0.75 33.94 -33.75
CA THR A 325 0.09 33.88 -35.06
C THR A 325 0.82 32.98 -36.07
N ASP A 326 2.09 32.60 -35.83
CA ASP A 326 2.98 31.90 -36.79
C ASP A 326 3.10 30.39 -36.54
N SER A 327 2.48 29.83 -35.51
CA SER A 327 2.65 28.40 -35.23
C SER A 327 1.80 27.54 -36.16
N SER A 328 2.48 26.81 -37.05
CA SER A 328 1.96 25.61 -37.73
C SER A 328 1.57 24.45 -36.76
N ASN A 329 1.50 24.71 -35.45
CA ASN A 329 1.27 23.78 -34.35
C ASN A 329 0.26 24.34 -33.33
N ASP A 330 -0.43 23.44 -32.62
CA ASP A 330 -1.28 23.76 -31.46
C ASP A 330 -0.38 24.12 -30.25
N GLU A 331 -0.06 25.40 -30.06
CA GLU A 331 0.81 25.90 -28.98
C GLU A 331 0.00 26.56 -27.84
N GLU A 332 0.45 26.36 -26.61
CA GLU A 332 -0.17 26.97 -25.41
C GLU A 332 0.21 28.46 -25.32
N ALA A 333 -0.68 29.29 -24.77
CA ALA A 333 -0.42 30.71 -24.58
C ALA A 333 0.79 30.96 -23.65
N VAL A 334 1.65 31.92 -24.00
CA VAL A 334 2.86 32.26 -23.24
C VAL A 334 2.60 33.50 -22.39
N VAL A 335 3.06 33.53 -21.13
CA VAL A 335 2.92 34.71 -20.27
C VAL A 335 3.79 35.87 -20.78
N VAL A 336 3.20 37.06 -20.92
CA VAL A 336 3.88 38.32 -21.28
C VAL A 336 4.24 39.09 -20.00
N ASN A 337 5.39 39.77 -20.01
CA ASN A 337 6.00 40.39 -18.83
C ASN A 337 6.19 39.40 -17.67
N PRO A 338 6.85 38.25 -17.90
CA PRO A 338 7.13 37.30 -16.82
C PRO A 338 7.99 37.98 -15.75
N LEU A 339 7.88 37.50 -14.50
CA LEU A 339 8.79 37.92 -13.44
C LEU A 339 10.23 37.72 -13.94
N VAL A 340 11.00 38.80 -13.99
CA VAL A 340 12.40 38.74 -14.41
C VAL A 340 13.13 37.87 -13.39
N ASP A 341 13.51 36.68 -13.82
CA ASP A 341 14.41 35.83 -13.07
C ASP A 341 15.79 36.48 -13.11
N ALA A 342 16.06 37.37 -12.15
CA ALA A 342 17.39 37.88 -11.98
C ALA A 342 18.32 36.70 -11.71
N VAL A 343 19.50 36.69 -12.34
CA VAL A 343 20.53 35.63 -12.38
C VAL A 343 21.01 35.12 -11.00
N THR A 344 20.40 35.58 -9.92
CA THR A 344 20.61 35.25 -8.52
C THR A 344 19.52 34.37 -7.91
N ASN A 345 18.45 34.02 -8.62
CA ASN A 345 17.40 33.13 -8.13
C ASN A 345 17.80 31.67 -8.34
N LEU A 346 18.18 31.00 -7.26
CA LEU A 346 18.58 29.59 -7.30
C LEU A 346 17.37 28.63 -7.41
N PHE A 347 16.16 29.16 -7.23
CA PHE A 347 14.87 28.48 -7.46
C PHE A 347 14.01 29.34 -8.40
N GLY A 348 14.38 29.33 -9.68
CA GLY A 348 13.49 29.81 -10.74
C GLY A 348 12.18 29.01 -10.78
N VAL A 349 11.12 29.65 -11.23
CA VAL A 349 9.76 29.09 -11.36
C VAL A 349 9.60 28.27 -12.67
N ASP A 350 10.71 27.90 -13.31
CA ASP A 350 10.71 27.22 -14.60
C ASP A 350 11.21 25.77 -14.51
N ASN A 351 11.06 25.06 -15.63
CA ASN A 351 11.44 23.65 -15.78
C ASN A 351 12.84 23.51 -16.40
N ALA A 352 13.63 24.59 -16.48
CA ALA A 352 14.94 24.55 -17.08
C ALA A 352 15.98 23.99 -16.10
N SER A 353 16.98 23.30 -16.63
CA SER A 353 18.10 22.83 -15.83
C SER A 353 18.97 24.02 -15.42
N ASN A 354 18.84 24.46 -14.17
CA ASN A 354 19.69 25.52 -13.60
C ASN A 354 21.14 25.03 -13.54
N LEU A 355 21.98 25.49 -14.47
CA LEU A 355 23.40 25.13 -14.62
C LEU A 355 24.31 25.82 -13.57
N GLY A 356 23.84 26.02 -12.34
CA GLY A 356 24.57 26.70 -11.28
C GLY A 356 25.55 25.77 -10.54
N ILE A 357 26.85 26.01 -10.68
CA ILE A 357 27.89 25.33 -9.89
C ILE A 357 27.90 25.92 -8.47
N THR A 358 27.75 25.07 -7.45
CA THR A 358 27.51 25.35 -6.02
C THR A 358 28.66 25.99 -5.23
N THR A 359 29.64 26.61 -5.89
CA THR A 359 30.90 27.03 -5.22
C THR A 359 30.91 28.47 -4.67
N ASN A 360 29.82 29.24 -4.78
CA ASN A 360 29.76 30.65 -4.37
C ASN A 360 28.73 30.97 -3.26
N VAL A 361 28.14 29.97 -2.61
CA VAL A 361 27.18 30.23 -1.51
C VAL A 361 27.96 30.39 -0.21
N THR A 362 28.03 31.63 0.27
CA THR A 362 28.61 31.94 1.59
C THR A 362 27.51 31.65 2.61
N ALA A 363 27.77 30.81 3.62
CA ALA A 363 26.78 30.42 4.63
C ALA A 363 26.15 31.65 5.30
N ASP A 364 24.83 31.79 5.21
CA ASP A 364 24.05 32.61 6.14
C ASP A 364 23.16 31.72 7.03
N GLU A 365 22.72 32.29 8.15
CA GLU A 365 22.20 31.58 9.33
C GLU A 365 20.86 30.85 9.10
N ASP A 366 20.28 30.95 7.90
CA ASP A 366 18.86 30.67 7.68
C ASP A 366 18.62 29.42 6.82
N GLY A 367 19.65 28.95 6.08
CA GLY A 367 19.74 27.66 5.37
C GLY A 367 18.53 27.29 4.51
N SER A 368 18.70 27.17 3.20
CA SER A 368 17.72 26.60 2.28
C SER A 368 17.28 25.18 2.67
N SER A 369 16.15 24.71 2.15
CA SER A 369 15.67 23.34 2.35
C SER A 369 16.66 22.30 1.82
N LEU A 370 17.40 22.61 0.75
CA LEU A 370 18.46 21.75 0.22
C LEU A 370 19.65 21.64 1.18
N GLU A 371 20.08 22.74 1.81
CA GLU A 371 21.16 22.69 2.82
C GLU A 371 20.74 21.90 4.06
N ARG A 372 19.47 21.96 4.48
CA ARG A 372 18.98 21.09 5.57
C ARG A 372 18.98 19.62 5.16
N LEU A 373 18.65 19.30 3.91
CA LEU A 373 18.69 17.94 3.38
C LEU A 373 20.13 17.41 3.28
N GLU A 374 21.05 18.19 2.72
CA GLU A 374 22.47 17.85 2.62
C GLU A 374 23.11 17.76 4.01
N TYR A 375 22.76 18.66 4.94
CA TYR A 375 23.20 18.59 6.33
C TYR A 375 22.68 17.34 7.04
N LEU A 376 21.39 17.01 6.93
CA LEU A 376 20.82 15.79 7.51
C LEU A 376 21.45 14.52 6.91
N GLN A 377 21.73 14.52 5.60
CA GLN A 377 22.43 13.40 4.96
C GLN A 377 23.88 13.31 5.43
N SER A 378 24.58 14.43 5.57
CA SER A 378 25.94 14.46 6.10
C SER A 378 25.99 14.01 7.57
N LEU A 379 25.02 14.42 8.38
CA LEU A 379 24.91 14.05 9.78
C LEU A 379 24.56 12.56 9.92
N SER A 380 23.66 12.05 9.09
CA SER A 380 23.37 10.61 9.00
C SER A 380 24.63 9.82 8.65
N ASN A 381 25.40 10.25 7.65
CA ASN A 381 26.64 9.59 7.25
C ASN A 381 27.73 9.69 8.31
N ALA A 382 27.86 10.83 8.99
CA ALA A 382 28.81 11.03 10.07
C ALA A 382 28.46 10.18 11.30
N ILE A 383 27.18 10.12 11.69
CA ILE A 383 26.71 9.24 12.76
C ILE A 383 27.00 7.78 12.41
N LEU A 384 26.74 7.36 11.16
CA LEU A 384 27.06 6.00 10.72
C LEU A 384 28.57 5.73 10.82
N ALA A 385 29.40 6.68 10.37
CA ALA A 385 30.86 6.56 10.41
C ALA A 385 31.41 6.54 11.85
N ASP A 386 30.86 7.36 12.75
CA ASP A 386 31.24 7.40 14.16
C ASP A 386 30.81 6.13 14.89
N LEU A 387 29.60 5.61 14.63
CA LEU A 387 29.16 4.31 15.16
C LEU A 387 30.10 3.17 14.73
N VAL A 388 30.52 3.16 13.47
CA VAL A 388 31.51 2.20 12.94
C VAL A 388 32.89 2.41 13.60
N ALA A 389 33.33 3.66 13.79
CA ALA A 389 34.61 3.98 14.41
C ALA A 389 34.66 3.66 15.91
N GLU A 390 33.53 3.72 16.61
CA GLU A 390 33.38 3.30 18.02
C GLU A 390 33.26 1.78 18.21
N GLY A 391 33.31 1.00 17.12
CA GLY A 391 33.28 -0.47 17.17
C GLY A 391 31.88 -1.05 17.41
N LEU A 392 30.82 -0.26 17.22
CA LEU A 392 29.44 -0.74 17.17
C LEU A 392 29.18 -1.29 15.76
N ASP A 393 29.78 -2.45 15.47
CA ASP A 393 29.62 -3.13 14.19
C ASP A 393 28.20 -3.67 14.05
N ILE A 394 27.40 -3.00 13.23
CA ILE A 394 25.99 -3.37 12.97
C ILE A 394 25.84 -4.50 11.95
N GLY A 395 26.95 -5.09 11.48
CA GLY A 395 26.97 -6.12 10.45
C GLY A 395 26.47 -5.63 9.10
N ASN A 396 26.99 -6.22 8.03
CA ASN A 396 26.43 -6.06 6.70
C ASN A 396 25.21 -6.96 6.55
N VAL A 397 24.18 -6.47 5.86
CA VAL A 397 23.08 -7.31 5.40
C VAL A 397 23.34 -7.71 3.95
N ARG A 398 23.33 -9.01 3.68
CA ARG A 398 23.50 -9.60 2.36
C ARG A 398 22.24 -10.35 1.92
N TYR A 399 22.05 -10.43 0.61
CA TYR A 399 20.93 -11.10 -0.02
C TYR A 399 21.45 -12.17 -1.00
N CYS A 400 20.88 -13.37 -0.91
CA CYS A 400 21.12 -14.51 -1.77
C CYS A 400 19.80 -14.94 -2.43
N ASP A 401 19.77 -15.13 -3.74
CA ASP A 401 18.60 -15.52 -4.51
C ASP A 401 19.05 -16.15 -5.83
N ASP A 402 18.47 -17.27 -6.25
CA ASP A 402 18.89 -18.06 -7.42
C ASP A 402 18.50 -17.37 -8.75
N GLY A 403 17.54 -16.44 -8.70
CA GLY A 403 17.25 -15.48 -9.76
C GLY A 403 18.09 -14.21 -9.70
N GLY A 404 19.00 -14.09 -8.73
CA GLY A 404 19.85 -12.93 -8.50
C GLY A 404 20.85 -12.67 -9.64
N SER A 405 21.26 -11.40 -9.80
CA SER A 405 22.21 -11.03 -10.86
C SER A 405 23.64 -11.51 -10.58
N GLY A 406 23.97 -11.86 -9.33
CA GLY A 406 25.34 -12.17 -8.90
C GLY A 406 26.31 -10.98 -8.96
N THR A 407 25.80 -9.78 -9.27
CA THR A 407 26.62 -8.56 -9.41
C THR A 407 26.27 -7.57 -8.30
N GLY A 408 27.29 -6.92 -7.70
CA GLY A 408 27.08 -5.87 -6.70
C GLY A 408 27.15 -6.30 -5.23
N GLY A 409 27.58 -7.54 -4.95
CA GLY A 409 27.92 -7.97 -3.59
C GLY A 409 26.72 -8.23 -2.66
N GLY A 410 25.54 -8.51 -3.21
CA GLY A 410 24.38 -8.91 -2.42
C GLY A 410 23.83 -7.83 -1.52
N VAL A 411 23.98 -6.53 -1.82
CA VAL A 411 23.52 -5.44 -0.93
C VAL A 411 22.03 -5.11 -1.07
N THR A 412 21.37 -5.62 -2.11
CA THR A 412 19.91 -5.54 -2.33
C THR A 412 19.42 -6.82 -2.99
N TRP A 413 18.12 -7.10 -2.98
CA TRP A 413 17.54 -8.24 -3.71
C TRP A 413 17.85 -8.22 -5.23
N THR A 414 17.93 -7.05 -5.87
CA THR A 414 18.32 -6.95 -7.29
C THR A 414 19.79 -7.30 -7.54
N THR A 415 20.64 -7.09 -6.53
CA THR A 415 22.07 -7.39 -6.56
C THR A 415 22.42 -8.65 -5.80
N ALA A 416 21.41 -9.48 -5.47
CA ALA A 416 21.57 -10.69 -4.70
C ALA A 416 22.61 -11.63 -5.35
N SER A 417 23.41 -12.27 -4.51
CA SER A 417 24.31 -13.35 -4.94
C SER A 417 23.46 -14.53 -5.40
N ALA A 418 23.88 -15.18 -6.49
CA ALA A 418 23.14 -16.31 -7.05
C ALA A 418 23.23 -17.58 -6.19
N THR A 419 24.26 -17.69 -5.36
CA THR A 419 24.53 -18.81 -4.45
C THR A 419 24.86 -18.31 -3.06
N LEU A 420 24.62 -19.14 -2.05
CA LEU A 420 24.90 -18.83 -0.66
C LEU A 420 26.41 -18.63 -0.45
N ASP A 421 27.25 -19.49 -1.02
CA ASP A 421 28.71 -19.36 -0.96
C ASP A 421 29.20 -18.01 -1.51
N ALA A 422 28.63 -17.56 -2.63
CA ALA A 422 28.93 -16.25 -3.18
C ALA A 422 28.48 -15.09 -2.27
N ALA A 423 27.42 -15.25 -1.49
CA ALA A 423 27.02 -14.26 -0.48
C ALA A 423 27.98 -14.25 0.72
N ILE A 424 28.42 -15.43 1.16
CA ILE A 424 29.40 -15.60 2.24
C ILE A 424 30.72 -14.90 1.88
N GLY A 425 31.19 -15.02 0.63
CA GLY A 425 32.40 -14.35 0.15
C GLY A 425 32.40 -12.81 0.22
N PHE A 426 31.25 -12.16 0.43
CA PHE A 426 31.13 -10.72 0.68
C PHE A 426 30.98 -10.34 2.16
N SER A 427 30.98 -11.33 3.05
CA SER A 427 30.83 -11.16 4.49
C SER A 427 32.19 -11.07 5.18
N GLN A 428 32.19 -10.75 6.48
CA GLN A 428 33.40 -10.60 7.29
C GLN A 428 33.25 -11.26 8.65
N ALA A 429 34.33 -11.91 9.13
CA ALA A 429 34.35 -12.54 10.45
C ALA A 429 34.14 -11.53 11.59
N ASN A 430 33.34 -11.94 12.57
CA ASN A 430 33.02 -11.22 13.82
C ASN A 430 32.39 -9.85 13.61
N LYS A 431 31.68 -9.65 12.48
CA LYS A 431 30.97 -8.40 12.18
C LYS A 431 29.48 -8.47 12.43
N ASN A 432 28.94 -9.63 12.83
CA ASN A 432 27.50 -9.89 12.93
C ASN A 432 26.77 -9.73 11.59
N ASP A 433 27.45 -10.06 10.49
CA ASP A 433 26.85 -10.00 9.16
C ASP A 433 25.65 -10.98 9.08
N ILE A 434 24.59 -10.54 8.40
CA ILE A 434 23.34 -11.30 8.21
C ILE A 434 23.16 -11.58 6.72
N ILE A 435 22.94 -12.84 6.35
CA ILE A 435 22.59 -13.24 4.99
C ILE A 435 21.13 -13.70 4.97
N PHE A 436 20.31 -13.06 4.14
CA PHE A 436 18.97 -13.52 3.82
C PHE A 436 18.97 -14.32 2.52
N ILE A 437 18.41 -15.52 2.55
CA ILE A 437 18.22 -16.35 1.36
C ILE A 437 16.75 -16.21 0.90
N GLY A 438 16.55 -15.84 -0.36
CA GLY A 438 15.24 -15.56 -0.95
C GLY A 438 14.27 -16.73 -0.86
N SER A 439 12.97 -16.43 -0.79
CA SER A 439 11.93 -17.46 -0.80
C SER A 439 11.89 -18.20 -2.15
N ASN A 440 11.77 -19.53 -2.11
CA ASN A 440 11.87 -20.44 -3.26
C ASN A 440 13.25 -20.48 -3.93
N HIS A 441 14.29 -19.96 -3.29
CA HIS A 441 15.65 -20.14 -3.77
C HIS A 441 16.01 -21.62 -3.83
N ASN A 442 16.54 -22.07 -4.97
CA ASN A 442 17.01 -23.43 -5.18
C ASN A 442 18.48 -23.46 -5.60
N GLU A 443 19.33 -24.09 -4.80
CA GLU A 443 20.78 -24.19 -5.07
C GLU A 443 21.22 -25.65 -5.16
N ASN A 444 21.87 -26.01 -6.28
CA ASN A 444 22.41 -27.35 -6.51
C ASN A 444 23.87 -27.42 -6.06
N LEU A 445 24.18 -28.34 -5.15
CA LEU A 445 25.51 -28.59 -4.61
C LEU A 445 26.13 -29.79 -5.35
N THR A 446 27.26 -29.56 -6.03
CA THR A 446 27.84 -30.52 -7.00
C THR A 446 29.26 -30.98 -6.65
N GLY A 447 29.69 -30.80 -5.41
CA GLY A 447 30.98 -31.28 -4.92
C GLY A 447 31.28 -30.86 -3.49
N ALA A 448 32.42 -31.30 -2.97
CA ALA A 448 32.89 -30.99 -1.62
C ALA A 448 32.97 -29.48 -1.34
N ASN A 449 32.62 -29.11 -0.10
CA ASN A 449 32.59 -27.73 0.40
C ASN A 449 31.83 -26.78 -0.55
N ALA A 450 30.72 -27.23 -1.14
CA ALA A 450 29.96 -26.42 -2.09
C ALA A 450 29.39 -25.14 -1.44
N VAL A 451 29.09 -25.18 -0.15
CA VAL A 451 28.85 -24.02 0.69
C VAL A 451 29.82 -24.08 1.87
N ASP A 452 30.72 -23.10 1.98
CA ASP A 452 31.68 -23.01 3.07
C ASP A 452 31.41 -21.77 3.94
N ILE A 453 30.87 -21.98 5.15
CA ILE A 453 30.59 -20.90 6.11
C ILE A 453 31.84 -20.65 6.95
N ASP A 454 32.83 -20.02 6.34
CA ASP A 454 34.20 -19.83 6.85
C ASP A 454 34.43 -18.54 7.64
N PHE A 455 33.41 -17.68 7.77
CA PHE A 455 33.45 -16.47 8.58
C PHE A 455 32.72 -16.62 9.93
N ALA A 456 33.40 -16.27 11.02
CA ALA A 456 32.83 -16.34 12.36
C ALA A 456 31.70 -15.33 12.57
N GLY A 457 30.69 -15.68 13.36
CA GLY A 457 29.61 -14.78 13.77
C GLY A 457 28.57 -14.46 12.70
N LEU A 458 28.47 -15.26 11.63
CA LEU A 458 27.45 -15.09 10.59
C LEU A 458 26.07 -15.57 11.05
N THR A 459 25.04 -14.84 10.65
CA THR A 459 23.64 -15.29 10.76
C THR A 459 23.02 -15.44 9.38
N ILE A 460 22.69 -16.66 8.99
CA ILE A 460 22.11 -17.02 7.69
C ILE A 460 20.65 -17.46 7.91
N ILE A 461 19.73 -16.80 7.22
CA ILE A 461 18.28 -16.98 7.40
C ILE A 461 17.61 -17.20 6.06
N GLY A 462 17.05 -18.39 5.86
CA GLY A 462 16.13 -18.64 4.77
C GLY A 462 14.80 -17.92 4.94
N LEU A 463 14.27 -17.33 3.87
CA LEU A 463 12.95 -16.70 3.84
C LEU A 463 11.92 -17.64 3.22
N GLY A 464 10.66 -17.49 3.61
CA GLY A 464 9.56 -18.36 3.16
C GLY A 464 9.10 -19.35 4.22
N GLN A 465 8.04 -20.11 3.88
CA GLN A 465 7.35 -21.06 4.76
C GLN A 465 6.95 -22.31 3.95
N GLY A 466 6.90 -23.47 4.60
CA GLY A 466 6.64 -24.74 3.90
C GLY A 466 7.59 -24.93 2.71
N ASN A 467 7.08 -25.32 1.55
CA ASN A 467 7.86 -25.52 0.33
C ASN A 467 8.44 -24.24 -0.29
N GLN A 468 8.19 -23.06 0.28
CA GLN A 468 8.80 -21.81 -0.16
C GLN A 468 10.09 -21.49 0.60
N ARG A 469 10.45 -22.30 1.60
CA ARG A 469 11.76 -22.20 2.26
C ARG A 469 12.85 -22.47 1.21
N PRO A 470 14.05 -21.87 1.32
CA PRO A 470 15.14 -22.14 0.39
C PRO A 470 15.53 -23.61 0.46
N ARG A 471 15.78 -24.22 -0.69
CA ARG A 471 16.15 -25.63 -0.82
C ARG A 471 17.55 -25.77 -1.39
N PHE A 472 18.33 -26.68 -0.81
CA PHE A 472 19.63 -27.10 -1.30
C PHE A 472 19.52 -28.55 -1.77
N ASP A 473 19.85 -28.78 -3.04
CA ASP A 473 19.78 -30.07 -3.73
C ASP A 473 21.21 -30.64 -3.84
N PHE A 474 21.47 -31.81 -3.24
CA PHE A 474 22.82 -32.39 -3.13
C PHE A 474 23.04 -33.43 -4.23
N ASP A 475 23.70 -33.03 -5.32
CA ASP A 475 23.85 -33.80 -6.56
C ASP A 475 25.22 -34.55 -6.66
N ASP A 476 26.00 -34.56 -5.57
CA ASP A 476 27.30 -35.24 -5.48
C ASP A 476 27.47 -35.86 -4.09
N ALA A 477 28.16 -37.00 -4.01
CA ALA A 477 28.32 -37.75 -2.75
C ALA A 477 29.12 -36.97 -1.71
N ALA A 478 30.04 -36.11 -2.15
CA ALA A 478 30.81 -35.24 -1.29
C ALA A 478 30.15 -33.86 -1.08
N ALA A 479 28.97 -33.58 -1.66
CA ALA A 479 28.30 -32.31 -1.43
C ALA A 479 27.91 -32.15 0.04
N GLU A 480 28.22 -30.99 0.61
CA GLU A 480 27.98 -30.68 2.03
C GLU A 480 27.85 -29.17 2.23
N ILE A 481 27.17 -28.77 3.32
CA ILE A 481 27.24 -27.41 3.87
C ILE A 481 28.21 -27.44 5.05
N VAL A 482 29.32 -26.73 4.94
CA VAL A 482 30.37 -26.71 5.96
C VAL A 482 30.20 -25.50 6.88
N ILE A 483 30.28 -25.72 8.19
CA ILE A 483 30.42 -24.66 9.20
C ILE A 483 31.87 -24.68 9.72
N GLY A 484 32.73 -23.98 9.00
CA GLY A 484 34.16 -23.87 9.28
C GLY A 484 34.54 -22.81 10.33
N ALA A 485 33.56 -22.08 10.90
CA ALA A 485 33.83 -20.97 11.81
C ALA A 485 32.84 -20.86 12.98
N ALA A 486 33.31 -20.25 14.07
CA ALA A 486 32.57 -20.16 15.33
C ALA A 486 31.42 -19.14 15.28
N GLY A 487 30.39 -19.36 16.10
CA GLY A 487 29.26 -18.44 16.31
C GLY A 487 28.35 -18.29 15.09
N VAL A 488 28.37 -19.27 14.19
CA VAL A 488 27.51 -19.31 13.00
C VAL A 488 26.10 -19.73 13.39
N THR A 489 25.11 -19.09 12.77
CA THR A 489 23.70 -19.47 12.92
C THR A 489 23.09 -19.70 11.55
N LEU A 490 22.57 -20.90 11.28
CA LEU A 490 21.91 -21.28 10.04
C LEU A 490 20.45 -21.65 10.31
N LYS A 491 19.49 -21.02 9.61
CA LYS A 491 18.07 -21.19 9.89
C LYS A 491 17.16 -21.30 8.67
N ASN A 492 16.06 -22.03 8.84
CA ASN A 492 14.88 -22.03 7.97
C ASN A 492 15.14 -22.45 6.51
N ILE A 493 15.97 -23.47 6.30
CA ILE A 493 16.29 -24.03 4.96
C ILE A 493 15.85 -25.49 4.86
N GLN A 494 15.72 -26.00 3.64
CA GLN A 494 15.44 -27.40 3.33
C GLN A 494 16.66 -28.03 2.64
N LEU A 495 16.98 -29.27 2.99
CA LEU A 495 18.09 -30.04 2.44
C LEU A 495 17.53 -31.31 1.80
N MET A 496 17.83 -31.53 0.52
CA MET A 496 17.33 -32.66 -0.26
C MET A 496 18.49 -33.42 -0.88
N PRO A 497 18.69 -34.71 -0.56
CA PRO A 497 19.66 -35.53 -1.26
C PRO A 497 19.15 -35.80 -2.69
N GLY A 498 19.97 -35.47 -3.68
CA GLY A 498 19.69 -35.68 -5.11
C GLY A 498 20.31 -36.95 -5.69
N ILE A 499 21.06 -37.69 -4.87
CA ILE A 499 21.68 -38.96 -5.22
C ILE A 499 21.62 -39.93 -4.04
N THR A 500 21.86 -41.21 -4.33
CA THR A 500 22.18 -42.23 -3.34
C THR A 500 23.50 -41.88 -2.64
N GLU A 501 23.50 -41.95 -1.30
CA GLU A 501 24.69 -41.76 -0.44
C GLU A 501 25.34 -40.37 -0.53
N VAL A 502 24.63 -39.33 -0.12
CA VAL A 502 25.28 -38.05 0.27
C VAL A 502 25.92 -38.25 1.64
N LEU A 503 27.24 -38.11 1.74
CA LEU A 503 27.98 -38.46 2.96
C LEU A 503 27.49 -37.66 4.17
N VAL A 504 27.40 -36.34 4.03
CA VAL A 504 27.06 -35.42 5.13
C VAL A 504 26.20 -34.28 4.59
N GLY A 505 25.05 -34.01 5.23
CA GLY A 505 24.24 -32.84 4.89
C GLY A 505 24.85 -31.53 5.39
N ILE A 506 25.15 -31.47 6.69
CA ILE A 506 25.84 -30.34 7.33
C ILE A 506 27.03 -30.85 8.15
N ASP A 507 28.23 -30.39 7.83
CA ASP A 507 29.45 -30.67 8.61
C ASP A 507 29.81 -29.47 9.49
N VAL A 508 29.73 -29.63 10.81
CA VAL A 508 30.22 -28.64 11.79
C VAL A 508 31.65 -28.98 12.14
N GLU A 509 32.60 -28.36 11.44
CA GLU A 509 34.02 -28.65 11.65
C GLU A 509 34.52 -28.28 13.06
N ASN A 510 35.75 -28.68 13.37
CA ASN A 510 36.44 -28.40 14.63
C ASN A 510 36.46 -26.92 15.07
N ALA A 511 36.31 -25.98 14.14
CA ALA A 511 36.26 -24.54 14.41
C ALA A 511 34.82 -23.99 14.56
N GLY A 512 33.79 -24.82 14.40
CA GLY A 512 32.36 -24.48 14.48
C GLY A 512 31.79 -24.32 15.89
N ASP A 513 32.59 -23.87 16.86
CA ASP A 513 32.12 -23.61 18.22
C ASP A 513 30.89 -22.69 18.21
N TYR A 514 29.90 -22.94 19.07
CA TYR A 514 28.67 -22.15 19.17
C TYR A 514 27.81 -22.13 17.89
N ALA A 515 27.96 -23.10 16.98
CA ALA A 515 27.07 -23.22 15.83
C ALA A 515 25.61 -23.46 16.27
N VAL A 516 24.67 -22.75 15.64
CA VAL A 516 23.22 -22.91 15.87
C VAL A 516 22.54 -23.31 14.57
N LEU A 517 22.06 -24.55 14.50
CA LEU A 517 21.23 -25.08 13.44
C LEU A 517 19.77 -25.06 13.92
N GLU A 518 18.93 -24.23 13.31
CA GLU A 518 17.56 -24.03 13.79
C GLU A 518 16.53 -24.10 12.67
N ASN A 519 15.48 -24.92 12.88
CA ASN A 519 14.41 -25.06 11.90
C ASN A 519 14.97 -25.43 10.53
N ILE A 520 15.79 -26.48 10.48
CA ILE A 520 16.31 -27.09 9.25
C ILE A 520 15.47 -28.32 8.94
N SER A 521 15.10 -28.53 7.69
CA SER A 521 14.30 -29.68 7.27
C SER A 521 15.10 -30.52 6.29
N PHE A 522 15.54 -31.69 6.74
CA PHE A 522 16.07 -32.74 5.88
C PHE A 522 14.87 -33.48 5.32
N ILE A 523 14.59 -33.25 4.05
CA ILE A 523 13.45 -33.83 3.35
C ILE A 523 13.87 -35.10 2.61
N ASP A 524 12.87 -35.91 2.26
CA ASP A 524 13.08 -37.14 1.49
C ASP A 524 13.77 -36.82 0.15
N GLY A 525 14.60 -37.75 -0.33
CA GLY A 525 15.42 -37.55 -1.53
C GLY A 525 14.63 -37.36 -2.82
N GLU A 526 15.31 -36.89 -3.86
CA GLU A 526 14.69 -36.68 -5.19
C GLU A 526 14.04 -37.97 -5.71
N ALA A 527 14.72 -39.11 -5.54
CA ALA A 527 14.15 -40.45 -5.64
C ALA A 527 13.90 -41.06 -4.25
N ALA A 528 12.67 -40.86 -3.74
CA ALA A 528 12.20 -41.45 -2.48
C ALA A 528 12.51 -42.96 -2.38
N GLY A 529 13.18 -43.35 -1.29
CA GLY A 529 13.58 -44.72 -1.00
C GLY A 529 14.98 -45.14 -1.48
N THR A 530 15.68 -44.26 -2.22
CA THR A 530 17.06 -44.51 -2.70
C THR A 530 18.04 -43.33 -2.61
N ASP A 531 17.58 -42.09 -2.45
CA ASP A 531 18.45 -40.91 -2.32
C ASP A 531 18.42 -40.42 -0.87
N GLU A 532 19.58 -40.37 -0.22
CA GLU A 532 19.67 -40.18 1.23
C GLU A 532 20.95 -39.48 1.67
N PHE A 533 20.91 -38.95 2.90
CA PHE A 533 22.10 -38.62 3.66
C PHE A 533 22.53 -39.84 4.48
N ILE A 534 23.83 -40.14 4.52
CA ILE A 534 24.39 -41.08 5.49
C ILE A 534 24.31 -40.42 6.87
N ASP A 535 24.98 -39.28 7.04
CA ASP A 535 24.85 -38.42 8.21
C ASP A 535 24.08 -37.14 7.85
N GLY A 536 23.01 -36.83 8.57
CA GLY A 536 22.34 -35.54 8.44
C GLY A 536 23.24 -34.38 8.88
N ILE A 537 23.72 -34.44 10.12
CA ILE A 537 24.59 -33.45 10.74
C ILE A 537 25.76 -34.16 11.40
N VAL A 538 26.99 -33.76 11.07
CA VAL A 538 28.21 -34.21 11.76
C VAL A 538 28.77 -33.07 12.60
N VAL A 539 29.22 -33.39 13.82
CA VAL A 539 29.90 -32.43 14.70
C VAL A 539 31.34 -32.88 14.94
N GLY A 540 32.28 -32.03 14.54
CA GLY A 540 33.72 -32.28 14.61
C GLY A 540 34.26 -32.43 16.04
N THR A 541 35.42 -33.09 16.13
CA THR A 541 36.06 -33.56 17.37
C THR A 541 36.33 -32.52 18.45
N THR A 542 36.39 -31.23 18.12
CA THR A 542 36.65 -30.15 19.08
C THR A 542 35.58 -29.07 19.09
N ALA A 543 34.52 -29.20 18.29
CA ALA A 543 33.43 -28.24 18.29
C ALA A 543 32.65 -28.35 19.61
N THR A 544 32.35 -27.21 20.22
CA THR A 544 31.64 -27.13 21.51
C THR A 544 30.43 -26.20 21.41
N ASN A 545 29.45 -26.39 22.30
CA ASN A 545 28.25 -25.57 22.37
C ASN A 545 27.42 -25.53 21.07
N VAL A 546 27.47 -26.61 20.29
CA VAL A 546 26.66 -26.76 19.07
C VAL A 546 25.21 -27.03 19.46
N ILE A 547 24.27 -26.28 18.87
CA ILE A 547 22.85 -26.38 19.15
C ILE A 547 22.12 -26.77 17.87
N VAL A 548 21.47 -27.93 17.86
CA VAL A 548 20.52 -28.36 16.85
C VAL A 548 19.13 -28.25 17.45
N ARG A 549 18.23 -27.46 16.86
CA ARG A 549 16.89 -27.29 17.45
C ARG A 549 15.77 -27.07 16.46
N ASN A 550 14.59 -27.57 16.82
CA ASN A 550 13.37 -27.47 16.01
C ASN A 550 13.57 -27.94 14.56
N CYS A 551 14.50 -28.88 14.33
CA CYS A 551 14.79 -29.42 13.01
C CYS A 551 14.00 -30.70 12.78
N ASP A 552 13.67 -30.96 11.51
CA ASP A 552 12.95 -32.17 11.10
C ASP A 552 13.83 -33.00 10.16
N TYR A 553 13.84 -34.32 10.36
CA TYR A 553 14.51 -35.28 9.48
C TYR A 553 13.51 -36.36 9.05
N THR A 554 13.25 -36.45 7.75
CA THR A 554 12.36 -37.46 7.17
C THR A 554 13.07 -38.18 6.04
N SER A 555 13.10 -39.51 6.11
CA SER A 555 13.62 -40.36 5.03
C SER A 555 12.75 -41.59 4.88
N THR A 556 12.40 -41.94 3.63
CA THR A 556 11.62 -43.15 3.29
C THR A 556 12.51 -44.28 2.75
N GLU A 557 13.81 -44.18 3.01
CA GLU A 557 14.85 -45.12 2.57
C GLU A 557 14.51 -46.59 2.81
N THR A 558 14.97 -47.44 1.89
CA THR A 558 15.06 -48.89 2.10
C THR A 558 16.41 -49.49 1.68
N SER A 559 17.38 -48.65 1.29
CA SER A 559 18.70 -49.03 0.77
C SER A 559 19.65 -49.58 1.84
N GLY A 560 19.45 -49.20 3.11
CA GLY A 560 20.31 -49.55 4.24
C GLY A 560 21.57 -48.70 4.40
N GLU A 561 21.61 -47.48 3.85
CA GLU A 561 22.77 -46.57 3.87
C GLU A 561 22.54 -45.31 4.73
N ASN A 562 21.31 -45.03 5.17
CA ASN A 562 21.02 -43.90 6.05
C ASN A 562 21.45 -44.21 7.49
N ASP A 563 22.41 -43.48 8.05
CA ASP A 563 23.03 -43.82 9.35
C ASP A 563 22.45 -43.01 10.51
N THR A 564 22.51 -41.68 10.49
CA THR A 564 22.08 -40.86 11.64
C THR A 564 21.59 -39.47 11.27
N PHE A 565 20.77 -38.87 12.14
CA PHE A 565 20.39 -37.46 12.01
C PHE A 565 21.45 -36.52 12.61
N VAL A 566 21.93 -36.79 13.83
CA VAL A 566 23.01 -36.03 14.48
C VAL A 566 24.11 -36.98 14.95
N ASN A 567 25.24 -36.91 14.26
CA ASN A 567 26.46 -37.65 14.59
C ASN A 567 27.36 -36.83 15.53
N LEU A 568 27.59 -37.39 16.71
CA LEU A 568 28.42 -36.85 17.78
C LEU A 568 29.58 -37.80 18.15
N ASP A 569 29.95 -38.75 17.29
CA ASP A 569 31.02 -39.74 17.56
C ASP A 569 32.46 -39.19 17.39
N ALA A 570 32.60 -37.87 17.36
CA ALA A 570 33.89 -37.23 17.35
C ALA A 570 34.47 -37.15 18.78
N ALA A 571 35.75 -37.53 18.97
CA ALA A 571 36.38 -37.88 20.24
C ALA A 571 36.01 -37.09 21.53
N THR A 572 35.73 -35.77 21.48
CA THR A 572 35.24 -35.01 22.66
C THR A 572 34.43 -33.77 22.26
N ILE A 573 33.10 -33.86 22.32
CA ILE A 573 32.18 -32.73 22.07
C ILE A 573 31.61 -32.22 23.40
N ALA A 574 31.79 -30.95 23.73
CA ALA A 574 31.33 -30.38 25.01
C ALA A 574 30.08 -29.50 24.82
N ASN A 575 29.07 -29.70 25.66
CA ASN A 575 27.79 -29.01 25.66
C ASN A 575 27.00 -29.07 24.32
N PRO A 576 26.93 -30.20 23.60
CA PRO A 576 26.03 -30.28 22.46
C PRO A 576 24.57 -30.31 22.95
N ALA A 577 23.67 -29.62 22.24
CA ALA A 577 22.25 -29.62 22.51
C ALA A 577 21.44 -30.04 21.28
N VAL A 578 20.51 -30.96 21.47
CA VAL A 578 19.52 -31.37 20.46
C VAL A 578 18.13 -31.18 21.06
N GLU A 579 17.38 -30.21 20.56
CA GLU A 579 16.15 -29.74 21.23
C GLU A 579 14.94 -29.60 20.30
N GLY A 580 13.82 -30.22 20.65
CA GLY A 580 12.56 -29.99 19.90
C GLY A 580 12.58 -30.52 18.48
N CYS A 581 13.50 -31.43 18.13
CA CYS A 581 13.62 -31.99 16.80
C CYS A 581 12.66 -33.16 16.58
N THR A 582 12.25 -33.37 15.33
CA THR A 582 11.43 -34.51 14.90
C THR A 582 12.21 -35.37 13.93
N VAL A 583 12.32 -36.67 14.19
CA VAL A 583 12.96 -37.63 13.27
C VAL A 583 11.97 -38.74 12.95
N PHE A 584 11.84 -39.04 11.66
CA PHE A 584 11.12 -40.20 11.14
C PHE A 584 11.93 -40.81 10.00
N ALA A 585 12.73 -41.83 10.32
CA ALA A 585 13.61 -42.48 9.35
C ALA A 585 13.93 -43.92 9.78
N ASP A 586 14.44 -44.71 8.83
CA ASP A 586 14.99 -46.04 9.04
C ASP A 586 16.53 -45.95 9.08
N LEU A 587 17.07 -45.65 10.28
CA LEU A 587 18.47 -45.29 10.48
C LEU A 587 19.30 -46.48 10.96
N ASN A 588 20.42 -46.78 10.32
CA ASN A 588 21.34 -47.85 10.73
C ASN A 588 21.92 -47.62 12.13
N GLU A 589 22.02 -46.35 12.55
CA GLU A 589 22.41 -45.95 13.89
C GLU A 589 21.27 -45.17 14.54
N ALA A 590 21.46 -44.73 15.80
CA ALA A 590 20.47 -43.90 16.46
C ALA A 590 20.34 -42.52 15.78
N PRO A 591 19.12 -41.94 15.69
CA PRO A 591 18.89 -40.53 15.33
C PRO A 591 19.83 -39.53 16.00
N ILE A 592 20.18 -39.78 17.26
CA ILE A 592 21.26 -39.08 17.95
C ILE A 592 22.27 -40.14 18.36
N TRP A 593 23.42 -40.16 17.70
CA TRP A 593 24.46 -41.16 17.91
C TRP A 593 25.77 -40.53 18.38
N PHE A 594 26.41 -41.14 19.37
CA PHE A 594 27.71 -40.69 19.92
C PHE A 594 28.66 -41.85 20.24
N GLY A 595 28.59 -42.93 19.46
CA GLY A 595 29.51 -44.09 19.43
C GLY A 595 30.48 -44.27 20.60
N ALA A 596 31.78 -44.33 20.31
CA ALA A 596 32.88 -44.40 21.29
C ALA A 596 33.31 -43.03 21.83
N ALA A 597 32.82 -41.94 21.24
CA ALA A 597 33.01 -40.60 21.76
C ALA A 597 32.37 -40.40 23.14
N VAL A 598 32.89 -39.40 23.85
CA VAL A 598 32.43 -39.03 25.18
C VAL A 598 31.92 -37.59 25.12
N PRO A 599 30.76 -37.33 24.49
CA PRO A 599 30.18 -36.01 24.57
C PRO A 599 29.83 -35.69 26.03
N THR A 600 30.19 -34.49 26.48
CA THR A 600 30.02 -34.07 27.87
C THR A 600 29.02 -32.94 27.97
N ASP A 601 28.28 -32.92 29.08
CA ASP A 601 27.24 -31.93 29.36
C ASP A 601 26.18 -31.81 28.25
N VAL A 602 25.79 -32.96 27.67
CA VAL A 602 24.77 -33.02 26.62
C VAL A 602 23.42 -32.51 27.12
N ILE A 603 22.63 -31.89 26.23
CA ILE A 603 21.25 -31.50 26.49
C ILE A 603 20.37 -32.02 25.36
N PHE A 604 19.77 -33.19 25.56
CA PHE A 604 18.83 -33.77 24.58
C PHE A 604 17.42 -33.70 25.14
N ARG A 605 16.56 -32.84 24.59
CA ARG A 605 15.24 -32.62 25.18
C ARG A 605 14.12 -32.29 24.22
N ASN A 606 12.91 -32.68 24.61
CA ASN A 606 11.68 -32.39 23.87
C ASN A 606 11.70 -32.88 22.42
N ASN A 607 12.55 -33.86 22.08
CA ASN A 607 12.63 -34.41 20.73
C ASN A 607 11.57 -35.51 20.55
N THR A 608 11.10 -35.69 19.32
CA THR A 608 10.31 -36.86 18.91
C THR A 608 11.13 -37.65 17.90
N LEU A 609 11.71 -38.76 18.33
CA LEU A 609 12.67 -39.53 17.56
C LEU A 609 12.05 -40.88 17.21
N THR A 610 11.89 -41.17 15.93
CA THR A 610 11.46 -42.48 15.44
C THR A 610 12.59 -43.09 14.64
N ASN A 611 13.09 -44.24 15.10
CA ASN A 611 13.95 -45.11 14.32
C ASN A 611 13.16 -46.36 13.92
N LEU A 612 13.00 -46.58 12.61
CA LEU A 612 12.29 -47.73 12.06
C LEU A 612 13.18 -48.98 11.95
N ARG A 613 14.50 -48.83 12.09
CA ARG A 613 15.46 -49.93 11.99
C ARG A 613 15.29 -50.90 13.14
N SER A 614 15.32 -52.18 12.79
CA SER A 614 15.15 -53.22 13.79
C SER A 614 16.38 -53.38 14.68
N GLY A 615 16.19 -53.33 15.99
CA GLY A 615 17.26 -53.48 16.98
C GLY A 615 18.01 -52.21 17.34
N GLU A 616 17.70 -51.07 16.72
CA GLU A 616 18.42 -49.81 16.92
C GLU A 616 17.71 -48.86 17.89
N ALA A 617 18.51 -48.06 18.59
CA ALA A 617 18.02 -47.09 19.56
C ALA A 617 17.55 -45.78 18.89
N CYS A 618 16.87 -44.92 19.65
CA CYS A 618 16.59 -43.53 19.24
C CYS A 618 17.70 -42.57 19.66
N ILE A 619 18.35 -42.87 20.78
CA ILE A 619 19.51 -42.15 21.31
C ILE A 619 20.51 -43.20 21.78
N GLU A 620 21.72 -43.14 21.26
CA GLU A 620 22.76 -44.11 21.58
C GLU A 620 24.13 -43.48 21.79
N GLY A 621 24.80 -43.92 22.85
CA GLY A 621 26.25 -43.99 22.80
C GLY A 621 26.91 -44.65 24.00
N SER A 622 28.23 -44.57 24.02
CA SER A 622 29.06 -45.31 24.97
C SER A 622 28.98 -44.77 26.40
N GLY A 623 29.38 -45.62 27.36
CA GLY A 623 29.28 -45.41 28.81
C GLY A 623 30.09 -44.24 29.41
N GLY A 624 30.48 -43.24 28.63
CA GLY A 624 31.16 -42.03 29.09
C GLY A 624 30.32 -40.74 29.03
N ALA A 625 29.29 -40.67 28.17
CA ALA A 625 28.58 -39.42 27.92
C ALA A 625 27.91 -38.85 29.17
N THR A 626 28.09 -37.56 29.48
CA THR A 626 27.46 -36.90 30.65
C THR A 626 26.46 -35.86 30.20
N GLY A 627 25.50 -35.50 31.06
CA GLY A 627 24.55 -34.41 30.77
C GLY A 627 23.13 -34.71 31.22
N ILE A 628 22.16 -34.26 30.42
CA ILE A 628 20.72 -34.36 30.65
C ILE A 628 20.03 -34.84 29.36
N ILE A 629 19.22 -35.88 29.49
CA ILE A 629 18.31 -36.36 28.45
C ILE A 629 16.90 -36.34 29.04
N GLU A 630 16.06 -35.39 28.62
CA GLU A 630 14.76 -35.16 29.26
C GLU A 630 13.59 -34.96 28.29
N ASN A 631 12.40 -35.43 28.67
CA ASN A 631 11.14 -35.15 27.97
C ASN A 631 11.13 -35.49 26.47
N ASN A 632 11.92 -36.47 26.03
CA ASN A 632 11.91 -36.95 24.65
C ASN A 632 10.84 -38.03 24.46
N HIS A 633 10.26 -38.13 23.26
CA HIS A 633 9.43 -39.25 22.82
C HIS A 633 10.24 -40.10 21.84
N LEU A 634 10.57 -41.32 22.24
CA LEU A 634 11.43 -42.25 21.54
C LEU A 634 10.58 -43.41 20.99
N VAL A 635 10.66 -43.67 19.70
CA VAL A 635 9.89 -44.71 19.01
C VAL A 635 10.84 -45.63 18.27
N ALA A 636 10.96 -46.87 18.74
CA ALA A 636 11.77 -47.91 18.09
C ALA A 636 11.02 -49.26 18.11
N ASP A 637 11.67 -50.36 17.74
CA ASP A 637 11.03 -51.67 17.65
C ASP A 637 11.10 -52.52 18.93
N THR A 638 12.06 -52.21 19.83
CA THR A 638 12.39 -53.04 21.00
C THR A 638 12.27 -52.26 22.32
N TYR A 639 11.45 -52.74 23.26
CA TYR A 639 11.32 -52.14 24.59
C TYR A 639 12.63 -52.18 25.37
N GLY A 640 12.95 -51.10 26.09
CA GLY A 640 14.11 -51.02 26.98
C GLY A 640 15.46 -50.76 26.29
N ALA A 641 15.55 -50.96 24.96
CA ALA A 641 16.74 -50.67 24.17
C ALA A 641 16.70 -49.30 23.46
N VAL A 642 15.59 -48.56 23.56
CA VAL A 642 15.38 -47.33 22.77
C VAL A 642 16.24 -46.13 23.21
N LEU A 643 16.79 -46.19 24.42
CA LEU A 643 17.58 -45.13 25.03
C LEU A 643 18.82 -45.74 25.68
N LEU A 644 19.99 -45.46 25.10
CA LEU A 644 21.30 -45.85 25.62
C LEU A 644 22.08 -44.57 25.98
N PRO A 645 21.88 -44.03 27.20
CA PRO A 645 22.24 -42.64 27.53
C PRO A 645 23.70 -42.44 27.96
N GLY A 646 24.53 -43.48 27.96
CA GLY A 646 25.83 -43.45 28.63
C GLY A 646 25.70 -43.18 30.13
N LEU A 647 26.35 -42.12 30.63
CA LEU A 647 26.27 -41.63 32.02
C LEU A 647 25.36 -40.39 32.17
N ALA A 648 24.58 -40.03 31.14
CA ALA A 648 23.70 -38.87 31.18
C ALA A 648 22.51 -39.12 32.12
N ARG A 649 22.02 -38.06 32.75
CA ARG A 649 20.85 -38.13 33.64
C ARG A 649 19.58 -38.13 32.79
N CYS A 650 18.76 -39.17 32.93
CA CYS A 650 17.52 -39.33 32.18
C CYS A 650 16.28 -39.11 33.05
N TYR A 651 15.33 -38.32 32.58
CA TYR A 651 14.02 -38.20 33.24
C TYR A 651 12.93 -37.67 32.31
N GLY A 652 11.69 -38.13 32.49
CA GLY A 652 10.54 -37.65 31.72
C GLY A 652 10.52 -38.08 30.24
N ASN A 653 11.49 -38.87 29.77
CA ASN A 653 11.44 -39.44 28.43
C ASN A 653 10.41 -40.57 28.38
N LEU A 654 9.78 -40.73 27.22
CA LEU A 654 8.81 -41.75 26.93
C LEU A 654 9.30 -42.63 25.79
N GLN A 655 9.16 -43.95 25.92
CA GLN A 655 9.32 -44.90 24.84
C GLN A 655 7.96 -45.34 24.30
N THR A 656 7.90 -45.66 23.01
CA THR A 656 6.79 -46.37 22.37
C THR A 656 7.39 -47.39 21.41
N VAL A 657 6.88 -48.61 21.39
CA VAL A 657 7.30 -49.59 20.38
C VAL A 657 6.40 -49.55 19.16
N ASN A 658 6.92 -49.97 18.00
CA ASN A 658 6.24 -49.98 16.69
C ASN A 658 5.01 -50.93 16.56
N THR A 659 4.34 -51.23 17.67
CA THR A 659 3.01 -51.88 17.70
C THR A 659 2.01 -50.93 18.36
N ALA A 660 0.70 -51.22 18.35
CA ALA A 660 -0.32 -50.34 18.93
C ALA A 660 -0.25 -50.28 20.48
N ALA A 661 0.85 -49.78 21.03
CA ALA A 661 1.16 -49.66 22.44
C ALA A 661 1.10 -48.19 22.89
N GLY A 662 0.78 -47.97 24.16
CA GLY A 662 0.84 -46.64 24.77
C GLY A 662 2.29 -46.26 25.11
N ALA A 663 2.57 -44.96 25.14
CA ALA A 663 3.86 -44.46 25.58
C ALA A 663 4.09 -44.72 27.08
N GLU A 664 5.30 -45.08 27.46
CA GLU A 664 5.70 -45.35 28.85
C GLU A 664 7.06 -44.72 29.18
N ASP A 665 7.39 -44.56 30.46
CA ASP A 665 8.66 -43.90 30.84
C ASP A 665 9.90 -44.72 30.42
N VAL A 666 10.98 -44.04 30.04
CA VAL A 666 12.30 -44.65 29.80
C VAL A 666 13.43 -43.75 30.35
N PRO A 667 14.28 -44.24 31.28
CA PRO A 667 14.15 -45.47 32.04
C PRO A 667 12.87 -45.53 32.89
N LEU A 668 12.52 -46.71 33.41
CA LEU A 668 11.35 -46.83 34.30
C LEU A 668 11.58 -46.06 35.61
N ILE A 669 10.51 -45.45 36.14
CA ILE A 669 10.55 -44.61 37.34
C ILE A 669 10.40 -45.48 38.57
N LYS A 670 11.37 -45.40 39.49
CA LYS A 670 11.29 -46.00 40.82
C LYS A 670 9.97 -45.69 41.53
N GLY A 671 9.30 -46.73 42.04
CA GLY A 671 8.07 -46.60 42.81
C GLY A 671 6.80 -46.42 41.97
N LYS A 672 6.89 -46.26 40.65
CA LYS A 672 5.73 -46.25 39.73
C LYS A 672 5.41 -47.68 39.27
N SER A 673 4.13 -47.99 39.10
CA SER A 673 3.70 -49.34 38.69
C SER A 673 3.56 -49.44 37.17
N TYR A 674 4.09 -50.53 36.62
CA TYR A 674 4.09 -50.86 35.19
C TYR A 674 3.47 -52.23 34.96
N ALA A 675 2.97 -52.48 33.75
CA ALA A 675 2.37 -53.75 33.35
C ALA A 675 3.07 -54.33 32.12
N ARG A 676 3.25 -55.65 32.10
CA ARG A 676 3.79 -56.42 30.97
C ARG A 676 2.98 -57.67 30.74
N ALA A 677 2.97 -58.15 29.50
CA ALA A 677 2.42 -59.44 29.14
C ALA A 677 3.40 -60.18 28.22
N MET A 678 3.41 -61.51 28.32
CA MET A 678 4.17 -62.38 27.42
C MET A 678 3.38 -63.66 27.17
N LEU A 679 3.45 -64.18 25.95
CA LEU A 679 2.80 -65.42 25.56
C LEU A 679 3.87 -66.50 25.50
N THR A 680 3.79 -67.51 26.38
CA THR A 680 4.48 -68.76 26.13
C THR A 680 3.68 -69.52 25.07
N GLY A 681 4.34 -70.06 24.05
CA GLY A 681 3.71 -71.04 23.16
C GLY A 681 3.42 -72.35 23.91
N ASP A 682 3.56 -73.50 23.22
CA ASP A 682 3.48 -74.81 23.87
C ASP A 682 4.38 -74.83 25.12
N THR A 683 3.75 -75.06 26.27
CA THR A 683 4.39 -75.10 27.58
C THR A 683 5.54 -76.11 27.63
N ASN A 684 6.77 -75.63 27.82
CA ASN A 684 7.98 -76.45 27.79
C ASN A 684 8.41 -76.90 29.19
N ALA A 685 9.41 -77.78 29.25
CA ALA A 685 10.01 -78.18 30.53
C ALA A 685 10.46 -76.96 31.37
N THR A 686 10.94 -75.92 30.68
CA THR A 686 11.26 -74.60 31.23
C THR A 686 10.90 -73.54 30.19
N ASP A 687 10.16 -72.51 30.58
CA ASP A 687 9.88 -71.35 29.74
C ASP A 687 10.41 -70.08 30.41
N ASP A 688 11.14 -69.26 29.67
CA ASP A 688 11.57 -67.92 30.07
C ASP A 688 10.39 -66.96 29.93
N LEU A 689 10.03 -66.29 31.02
CA LEU A 689 8.85 -65.43 31.08
C LEU A 689 9.23 -63.96 30.93
N PHE A 690 9.93 -63.41 31.93
CA PHE A 690 10.30 -62.00 31.97
C PHE A 690 11.75 -61.86 32.40
N ASP A 691 12.52 -61.14 31.60
CA ASP A 691 13.88 -60.71 31.96
C ASP A 691 13.81 -59.43 32.79
N ILE A 692 14.53 -59.41 33.90
CA ILE A 692 14.62 -58.26 34.80
C ILE A 692 16.08 -57.84 34.82
N THR A 693 16.36 -56.69 34.23
CA THR A 693 17.69 -56.10 34.15
C THR A 693 17.67 -54.68 34.72
N GLY A 694 18.84 -54.13 35.08
CA GLY A 694 18.95 -52.74 35.56
C GLY A 694 18.49 -52.49 37.00
N GLY A 695 17.89 -53.48 37.66
CA GLY A 695 17.75 -53.53 39.11
C GLY A 695 16.52 -54.30 39.61
N GLN A 696 16.28 -54.23 40.92
CA GLN A 696 15.20 -55.01 41.55
C GLN A 696 13.80 -54.46 41.27
N VAL A 697 12.81 -55.35 41.25
CA VAL A 697 11.40 -55.01 41.13
C VAL A 697 10.57 -55.63 42.26
N ILE A 698 9.43 -54.99 42.57
CA ILE A 698 8.37 -55.59 43.38
C ILE A 698 7.22 -55.97 42.45
N ILE A 699 6.93 -57.26 42.33
CA ILE A 699 5.77 -57.75 41.59
C ILE A 699 4.55 -57.71 42.51
N THR A 700 3.53 -56.97 42.08
CA THR A 700 2.30 -56.72 42.81
C THR A 700 1.10 -57.49 42.25
N SER A 701 1.21 -57.97 41.00
CA SER A 701 0.29 -58.91 40.39
C SER A 701 1.04 -59.78 39.39
N PHE A 702 0.77 -61.08 39.42
CA PHE A 702 1.27 -62.04 38.45
C PHE A 702 0.16 -63.06 38.21
N LEU A 703 -0.19 -63.32 36.96
CA LEU A 703 -1.22 -64.30 36.59
C LEU A 703 -0.97 -64.81 35.18
N ALA A 704 -1.50 -65.99 34.87
CA ALA A 704 -1.53 -66.50 33.49
C ALA A 704 -2.97 -66.73 33.05
N LYS A 705 -3.27 -66.43 31.80
CA LYS A 705 -4.50 -66.83 31.14
C LYS A 705 -4.19 -67.96 30.17
N CYS A 706 -4.88 -69.07 30.32
CA CYS A 706 -4.82 -70.17 29.36
C CYS A 706 -5.51 -69.76 28.06
N THR A 707 -4.77 -69.70 26.97
CA THR A 707 -5.30 -69.37 25.64
C THR A 707 -5.58 -70.63 24.83
N VAL A 708 -4.82 -71.70 25.06
CA VAL A 708 -5.05 -73.05 24.52
C VAL A 708 -4.97 -74.06 25.65
N ALA A 709 -5.97 -74.95 25.75
CA ALA A 709 -6.10 -75.89 26.87
C ALA A 709 -4.81 -76.69 27.10
N VAL A 710 -4.38 -76.75 28.36
CA VAL A 710 -3.17 -77.46 28.76
C VAL A 710 -3.43 -78.96 28.81
N GLY A 711 -2.51 -79.77 28.28
CA GLY A 711 -2.59 -81.23 28.34
C GLY A 711 -1.21 -81.90 28.43
N GLY A 712 -1.09 -82.90 29.29
CA GLY A 712 0.14 -83.66 29.53
C GLY A 712 1.09 -83.07 30.58
N ALA A 713 0.77 -81.91 31.16
CA ALA A 713 1.55 -81.29 32.24
C ALA A 713 1.03 -81.70 33.60
N THR A 714 1.87 -82.25 34.48
CA THR A 714 1.40 -82.75 35.78
C THR A 714 1.61 -81.79 36.94
N VAL A 715 2.63 -80.92 36.92
CA VAL A 715 2.92 -79.97 37.99
C VAL A 715 3.76 -78.79 37.43
N MET A 716 3.27 -77.56 37.61
CA MET A 716 3.95 -76.30 37.29
C MET A 716 4.32 -75.52 38.54
N LYS A 717 5.48 -74.84 38.51
CA LYS A 717 5.86 -73.80 39.47
C LYS A 717 6.56 -72.63 38.77
N ILE A 718 6.58 -71.47 39.43
CA ILE A 718 7.34 -70.29 39.01
C ILE A 718 8.58 -70.15 39.87
N ASN A 719 9.70 -69.91 39.19
CA ASN A 719 11.01 -69.76 39.79
C ASN A 719 11.65 -68.46 39.30
N MET A 720 12.58 -67.95 40.08
CA MET A 720 13.48 -66.88 39.66
C MET A 720 14.89 -67.45 39.51
N VAL A 721 15.49 -67.18 38.35
CA VAL A 721 16.85 -67.58 37.98
C VAL A 721 17.70 -66.31 38.00
N ALA A 722 18.34 -66.04 39.14
CA ALA A 722 19.16 -64.84 39.31
C ALA A 722 20.55 -64.99 38.68
N ASP A 723 21.11 -66.21 38.66
CA ASP A 723 22.31 -66.59 37.91
C ASP A 723 22.36 -68.12 37.66
N ASP A 724 23.38 -68.61 36.95
CA ASP A 724 23.61 -70.04 36.63
C ASP A 724 23.73 -70.98 37.86
N THR A 725 23.76 -70.44 39.08
CA THR A 725 23.97 -71.13 40.35
C THR A 725 22.91 -70.84 41.42
N PHE A 726 22.05 -69.83 41.26
CA PHE A 726 21.04 -69.40 42.23
C PHE A 726 19.63 -69.34 41.64
N ASN A 727 18.89 -70.45 41.82
CA ASN A 727 17.46 -70.54 41.52
C ASN A 727 16.66 -70.66 42.82
N TYR A 728 15.60 -69.86 42.95
CA TYR A 728 14.66 -69.98 44.06
C TYR A 728 13.22 -70.06 43.56
N ASP A 729 12.49 -71.03 44.11
CA ASP A 729 11.07 -71.22 43.87
C ASP A 729 10.31 -70.06 44.53
N ILE A 730 9.50 -69.33 43.76
CA ILE A 730 8.69 -68.22 44.29
C ILE A 730 7.22 -68.60 44.42
N SER A 731 6.83 -69.78 43.91
CA SER A 731 5.51 -70.36 44.10
C SER A 731 5.54 -71.83 44.45
N THR A 732 4.47 -72.29 45.08
CA THR A 732 4.19 -73.73 45.20
C THR A 732 3.95 -74.35 43.83
N SER A 733 4.27 -75.63 43.72
CA SER A 733 3.87 -76.52 42.63
C SER A 733 2.35 -76.72 42.56
N VAL A 734 1.72 -76.56 41.38
CA VAL A 734 0.30 -76.88 41.13
C VAL A 734 0.14 -77.76 39.90
N ASP A 735 -0.81 -78.69 39.93
CA ASP A 735 -1.22 -79.44 38.74
C ASP A 735 -2.03 -78.55 37.78
N ILE A 736 -1.65 -78.56 36.51
CA ILE A 736 -2.27 -77.76 35.45
C ILE A 736 -2.82 -78.63 34.29
N ASP A 737 -2.87 -79.96 34.43
CA ASP A 737 -3.29 -80.90 33.37
C ASP A 737 -4.74 -80.71 32.89
N THR A 738 -5.52 -79.87 33.59
CA THR A 738 -6.95 -79.66 33.34
C THR A 738 -7.32 -78.18 33.14
N VAL A 739 -6.37 -77.30 32.81
CA VAL A 739 -6.70 -75.89 32.57
C VAL A 739 -7.28 -75.71 31.16
N ASP A 740 -8.60 -75.62 31.07
CA ASP A 740 -9.31 -75.29 29.82
C ASP A 740 -8.94 -73.89 29.29
N ALA A 741 -9.07 -73.69 27.98
CA ALA A 741 -8.93 -72.37 27.36
C ALA A 741 -9.89 -71.34 28.00
N GLY A 742 -9.35 -70.21 28.45
CA GLY A 742 -10.04 -69.20 29.24
C GLY A 742 -9.92 -69.37 30.76
N GLY A 743 -9.29 -70.45 31.24
CA GLY A 743 -8.90 -70.61 32.64
C GLY A 743 -7.78 -69.65 33.05
N VAL A 744 -7.65 -69.39 34.35
CA VAL A 744 -6.65 -68.44 34.88
C VAL A 744 -5.83 -69.10 35.98
N LEU A 745 -4.51 -68.97 35.90
CA LEU A 745 -3.59 -69.31 36.97
C LEU A 745 -3.31 -68.02 37.76
N ALA A 746 -3.53 -68.07 39.07
CA ALA A 746 -3.35 -66.91 39.96
C ALA A 746 -2.66 -67.33 41.26
N PHE A 747 -2.10 -66.35 41.97
CA PHE A 747 -1.35 -66.58 43.20
C PHE A 747 -2.06 -65.97 44.39
N THR A 748 -1.96 -66.63 45.55
CA THR A 748 -2.41 -66.04 46.82
C THR A 748 -1.22 -65.55 47.65
N ALA A 749 -1.42 -64.45 48.38
CA ALA A 749 -0.41 -63.89 49.28
C ALA A 749 -0.28 -64.79 50.51
N ALA A 750 0.79 -65.59 50.55
CA ALA A 750 1.19 -66.38 51.72
C ALA A 750 2.54 -65.85 52.24
N LEU A 751 2.81 -66.03 53.54
CA LEU A 751 4.14 -65.75 54.09
C LEU A 751 5.07 -66.92 53.71
N GLY A 752 5.97 -66.72 52.76
CA GLY A 752 6.85 -67.76 52.17
C GLY A 752 6.60 -67.91 50.67
N GLU A 753 6.63 -69.14 50.17
CA GLU A 753 6.23 -69.46 48.78
C GLU A 753 4.75 -69.15 48.55
N SER A 754 4.44 -68.39 47.50
CA SER A 754 3.06 -68.06 47.15
C SER A 754 2.32 -69.29 46.62
N VAL A 755 1.05 -69.46 46.99
CA VAL A 755 0.26 -70.62 46.51
C VAL A 755 -0.30 -70.33 45.12
N LEU A 756 0.20 -71.07 44.12
CA LEU A 756 -0.31 -71.06 42.75
C LEU A 756 -1.62 -71.86 42.68
N THR A 757 -2.66 -71.25 42.13
CA THR A 757 -4.03 -71.79 42.09
C THR A 757 -4.59 -71.72 40.67
N VAL A 758 -5.22 -72.82 40.23
CA VAL A 758 -5.96 -72.88 38.97
C VAL A 758 -7.42 -72.46 39.21
N ASN A 759 -7.89 -71.48 38.45
CA ASN A 759 -9.29 -71.05 38.43
C ASN A 759 -9.95 -71.45 37.09
N ALA A 760 -11.10 -72.11 37.18
CA ALA A 760 -11.86 -72.57 36.01
C ALA A 760 -12.46 -71.41 35.19
N VAL A 761 -12.77 -71.68 33.92
CA VAL A 761 -13.40 -70.74 33.00
C VAL A 761 -14.70 -70.18 33.60
N GLY A 762 -14.82 -68.85 33.62
CA GLY A 762 -16.03 -68.16 34.12
C GLY A 762 -16.16 -68.09 35.64
N ALA A 763 -15.11 -68.43 36.41
CA ALA A 763 -15.08 -68.19 37.85
C ALA A 763 -15.09 -66.68 38.16
N SER A 764 -16.19 -66.17 38.71
CA SER A 764 -16.34 -64.76 39.13
C SER A 764 -15.93 -64.61 40.60
N GLY A 765 -14.76 -64.00 40.87
CA GLY A 765 -14.24 -63.78 42.23
C GLY A 765 -12.97 -62.92 42.26
N SER A 766 -12.45 -62.61 43.47
CA SER A 766 -11.15 -61.95 43.62
C SER A 766 -10.04 -62.88 43.14
N LEU A 767 -9.28 -62.49 42.11
CA LEU A 767 -8.18 -63.26 41.52
C LEU A 767 -6.89 -63.26 42.38
N GLY A 768 -7.02 -63.26 43.71
CA GLY A 768 -5.90 -63.15 44.65
C GLY A 768 -5.81 -61.79 45.36
N VAL A 769 -5.01 -61.75 46.42
CA VAL A 769 -4.59 -60.54 47.16
C VAL A 769 -3.34 -59.97 46.45
N PRO A 770 -3.04 -58.66 46.56
CA PRO A 770 -1.84 -58.08 45.97
C PRO A 770 -0.59 -58.87 46.38
N LEU A 771 0.21 -59.25 45.39
CA LEU A 771 1.52 -59.87 45.64
C LEU A 771 2.50 -58.83 46.18
N GLN A 772 3.55 -59.32 46.81
CA GLN A 772 4.68 -58.51 47.28
C GLN A 772 5.98 -59.28 47.03
N TRP A 773 6.17 -59.77 45.81
CA TRP A 773 7.38 -60.50 45.48
C TRP A 773 8.51 -59.54 45.21
N TRP A 774 9.54 -59.58 46.06
CA TRP A 774 10.81 -58.93 45.80
C TRP A 774 11.61 -59.80 44.85
N ILE A 775 11.86 -59.30 43.64
CA ILE A 775 12.58 -60.03 42.60
C ILE A 775 13.87 -59.27 42.28
N GLU A 776 14.99 -60.00 42.35
CA GLU A 776 16.31 -59.51 41.97
C GLU A 776 16.44 -59.42 40.43
N GLU A 777 17.60 -58.98 39.93
CA GLU A 777 17.90 -59.12 38.49
C GLU A 777 17.99 -60.60 38.09
N GLY A 778 17.56 -60.91 36.87
CA GLY A 778 17.56 -62.26 36.29
C GLY A 778 16.24 -62.63 35.61
N MET A 779 16.06 -63.92 35.34
CA MET A 779 14.95 -64.44 34.55
C MET A 779 13.86 -65.06 35.42
N LEU A 780 12.62 -64.58 35.29
CA LEU A 780 11.46 -65.32 35.77
C LEU A 780 11.17 -66.47 34.82
N THR A 781 11.10 -67.68 35.36
CA THR A 781 10.86 -68.90 34.57
C THR A 781 9.69 -69.70 35.11
N SER A 782 8.96 -70.35 34.21
CA SER A 782 8.07 -71.46 34.59
C SER A 782 8.80 -72.79 34.43
N THR A 783 8.50 -73.78 35.26
CA THR A 783 9.10 -75.13 35.16
C THR A 783 8.04 -76.21 35.35
N LEU A 784 8.12 -77.26 34.53
CA LEU A 784 7.26 -78.44 34.56
C LEU A 784 8.03 -79.69 34.99
N ASP A 785 7.46 -80.47 35.90
CA ASP A 785 8.08 -81.72 36.40
C ASP A 785 8.08 -82.87 35.37
N SER A 786 7.22 -82.80 34.35
CA SER A 786 7.14 -83.76 33.24
C SER A 786 7.41 -83.01 31.93
N GLY A 787 8.50 -83.34 31.25
CA GLY A 787 8.98 -82.58 30.09
C GLY A 787 7.93 -82.39 29.00
N GLY A 788 7.62 -81.12 28.71
CA GLY A 788 6.77 -80.66 27.62
C GLY A 788 5.29 -81.03 27.73
N SER A 789 4.42 -80.02 27.67
CA SER A 789 2.97 -80.17 27.53
C SER A 789 2.46 -79.46 26.27
N THR A 790 1.25 -79.81 25.84
CA THR A 790 0.54 -79.03 24.81
C THR A 790 -0.23 -77.91 25.48
N GLY A 791 -0.28 -76.72 24.87
CA GLY A 791 -1.12 -75.61 25.32
C GLY A 791 -0.33 -74.34 25.65
N ASP A 792 -1.01 -73.21 25.52
CA ASP A 792 -0.45 -71.85 25.52
C ASP A 792 -0.93 -71.06 26.75
N LEU A 793 -0.01 -70.32 27.37
CA LEU A 793 -0.28 -69.46 28.52
C LEU A 793 0.19 -68.03 28.25
N GLU A 794 -0.72 -67.08 28.41
CA GLU A 794 -0.41 -65.66 28.37
C GLU A 794 -0.21 -65.14 29.79
N TRP A 795 1.02 -64.82 30.15
CA TRP A 795 1.40 -64.30 31.46
C TRP A 795 1.27 -62.79 31.51
N TYR A 796 0.78 -62.28 32.64
CA TYR A 796 0.59 -60.86 32.92
C TYR A 796 1.27 -60.52 34.23
N MET A 797 2.07 -59.45 34.21
CA MET A 797 2.81 -58.94 35.37
C MET A 797 2.50 -57.48 35.61
N ILE A 798 2.22 -57.11 36.86
CA ILE A 798 2.25 -55.71 37.32
C ILE A 798 3.39 -55.59 38.35
N PHE A 799 4.35 -54.72 38.09
CA PHE A 799 5.55 -54.57 38.89
C PHE A 799 5.85 -53.10 39.20
N THR A 800 6.73 -52.87 40.16
CA THR A 800 7.20 -51.55 40.56
C THR A 800 8.72 -51.59 40.73
N PRO A 801 9.49 -50.82 39.95
CA PRO A 801 10.94 -50.71 40.11
C PRO A 801 11.33 -50.20 41.49
N VAL A 802 12.36 -50.80 42.09
CA VAL A 802 12.90 -50.43 43.41
C VAL A 802 14.11 -49.50 43.29
N THR A 803 14.85 -49.61 42.19
CA THR A 803 15.98 -48.76 41.82
C THR A 803 15.66 -48.00 40.54
N ASP A 804 16.43 -46.94 40.27
CA ASP A 804 16.37 -46.26 38.98
C ASP A 804 17.16 -47.09 37.96
N GLY A 805 16.71 -47.15 36.70
CA GLY A 805 17.41 -47.84 35.62
C GLY A 805 16.93 -49.26 35.28
N VAL A 806 15.82 -49.72 35.88
CA VAL A 806 15.11 -50.98 35.57
C VAL A 806 14.39 -50.91 34.22
#